data_AF-A0A7X6THE8-F1
#
_entry.id   AF-A0A7X6THE8-F1
#
_cell.length_a   1.000
_cell.length_b   1.000
_cell.length_c   1.000
_cell.angle_alpha   90.00
_cell.angle_beta   90.00
_cell.angle_gamma   90.00
#
_symmetry.space_group_name_H-M   'P 1'
#
loop_
_entity.id
_entity.type
_entity.pdbx_description
1 polymer ?
#
loop_
_entity_poly.entity_id
_entity_poly.type
_entity_poly.pdbx_seq_one_letter_code
_entity_poly.pdbx_strand_id
1 'polypeptide(L)'
;MATILDNLKQLFDEFRHRRGTPPTGDGSEMNTLFRFRYALFKELLVANSELLTVLADLDEKLKGEQVFGFSSINNQVNKSLKHAFQMVKSLNVMSGAKYRELYTALEEINGRIKEVVNEQKVDHAPSAVMAYSELSLKDADWAGGKNANLGEIRNRLGIPVPAGFAITTRGFHTFFDENNLKEEIIRQKNLLYVNEYDLLNSLSKEVIELIQSRPVPPELEAEILAAADALWGTDQSVLLALRSSAVGEDGDLSFAGQYLTLLGVTRTEICTAYKSIIASLYSARSISYRSSKGVIDEDLAMAVACLQMVDSRASGVLYTRHPYDITNEHILINAVWGLGPYAVDGVVTPDAYMVSKDESLTVLEKNVASQPVQLVLNHQGGVEERPVPEPQQGAPCLSDAQIRQLAGYGAALERHCKCPQDVEWALDQDDTLLILQSRPLKIQSPKNFHLLKAAPLAGYPLLLDGCEIASQGVGRGPAFHVQAIEDLAHFPEGGVLVARHSSQEYVVVMRRCSGIIVEAGSVSGHMAALAREFGVPTIVSPDAALERIPAGTEVTVDAFTGRVYAGTVNELLSAMRRDEAHMKGTPVYEQLQRIAQHIVPLNLINPAAPEFTPAGCRTLHDLARFCHEFSYKEMFQISDLASKFHGWSLRLDAALPMDIHLIDLGNGLVDNASIKWNAVKVGQIASVPFRALLDGMLNKEVHGLDPRPVNLRGLLSVMREQTLAPGHVGERFGDRSYAIIADKYLNFSSRVGYHYSVIDVYCGDTINKNYITFTFKGGAADSVRKNRRVRAIALILDREGFKVSVKGDKVDARLQKYPKSYIESRMDILGRLLIFTRQLDMLMTTEGAVEWAAENFVAGNYKLTAPAENDAPVAENAGG
;
A
#
# COMPACT_ATOMS: atom_id res chain seq x y z
N MET A 1 7.67 4.81 26.78
CA MET A 1 7.45 6.24 26.42
C MET A 1 8.35 7.20 27.20
N ALA A 2 8.37 7.17 28.54
CA ALA A 2 9.20 8.07 29.37
C ALA A 2 10.72 7.98 29.08
N THR A 3 11.26 6.77 28.93
CA THR A 3 12.69 6.52 28.60
C THR A 3 13.08 6.95 27.19
N ILE A 4 12.13 6.98 26.25
CA ILE A 4 12.35 7.45 24.86
C ILE A 4 12.42 8.99 24.84
N LEU A 5 11.60 9.65 25.66
CA LEU A 5 11.61 11.10 25.88
C LEU A 5 12.90 11.56 26.58
N ASP A 6 13.45 10.76 27.49
CA ASP A 6 14.70 11.09 28.20
C ASP A 6 15.95 10.87 27.32
N ASN A 7 15.98 9.83 26.48
CA ASN A 7 17.06 9.65 25.49
C ASN A 7 17.02 10.70 24.38
N LEU A 8 15.82 11.14 23.97
CA LEU A 8 15.67 12.29 23.06
C LEU A 8 16.06 13.61 23.72
N LYS A 9 15.82 13.78 25.03
CA LYS A 9 16.34 14.91 25.80
C LYS A 9 17.86 14.93 25.80
N GLN A 10 18.55 13.81 26.05
CA GLN A 10 20.02 13.77 26.03
C GLN A 10 20.60 14.17 24.67
N LEU A 11 20.04 13.63 23.58
CA LEU A 11 20.45 13.98 22.21
C LEU A 11 20.16 15.46 21.86
N PHE A 12 19.07 16.02 22.39
CA PHE A 12 18.71 17.43 22.20
C PHE A 12 19.51 18.36 23.11
N ASP A 13 19.83 17.95 24.34
CA ASP A 13 20.60 18.72 25.31
C ASP A 13 22.08 18.78 24.92
N GLU A 14 22.64 17.74 24.28
CA GLU A 14 23.95 17.83 23.60
C GLU A 14 23.96 18.90 22.50
N PHE A 15 22.86 19.03 21.73
CA PHE A 15 22.74 20.07 20.71
C PHE A 15 22.41 21.46 21.28
N ARG A 16 21.74 21.54 22.44
CA ARG A 16 21.32 22.79 23.08
C ARG A 16 22.42 23.41 23.95
N HIS A 17 23.27 22.60 24.59
CA HIS A 17 24.40 23.07 25.41
C HIS A 17 25.52 23.73 24.61
N ARG A 18 25.51 23.65 23.27
CA ARG A 18 26.38 24.43 22.38
C ARG A 18 25.90 25.87 22.08
N ARG A 19 24.88 26.38 22.78
CA ARG A 19 24.34 27.76 22.58
C ARG A 19 25.09 28.89 23.32
N GLY A 20 26.24 28.61 23.95
CA GLY A 20 27.02 29.64 24.66
C GLY A 20 28.10 30.35 23.83
N THR A 21 28.43 29.81 22.66
CA THR A 21 29.44 30.37 21.74
C THR A 21 28.86 30.37 20.33
N PRO A 22 29.06 31.42 19.52
CA PRO A 22 28.65 31.39 18.13
C PRO A 22 29.34 30.17 17.50
N PRO A 23 28.61 29.24 16.86
CA PRO A 23 29.27 28.12 16.24
C PRO A 23 30.18 28.69 15.15
N THR A 24 31.49 28.55 15.37
CA THR A 24 32.50 28.55 14.30
C THR A 24 32.24 27.27 13.50
N GLY A 25 31.14 27.25 12.75
CA GLY A 25 30.48 26.04 12.29
C GLY A 25 30.96 25.63 10.90
N ASP A 26 31.69 24.53 10.87
CA ASP A 26 32.07 23.76 9.68
C ASP A 26 30.79 23.18 9.04
N GLY A 27 30.29 23.79 7.97
CA GLY A 27 29.02 23.48 7.27
C GLY A 27 28.87 22.10 6.63
N SER A 28 29.73 21.13 6.94
CA SER A 28 29.42 19.70 6.84
C SER A 28 28.23 19.33 7.74
N GLU A 29 28.15 19.92 8.93
CA GLU A 29 27.07 19.66 9.91
C GLU A 29 25.70 20.16 9.42
N MET A 30 25.67 21.30 8.69
CA MET A 30 24.43 21.91 8.22
C MET A 30 23.82 21.18 7.02
N ASN A 31 24.65 20.71 6.08
CA ASN A 31 24.19 19.87 4.96
C ASN A 31 23.57 18.57 5.50
N THR A 32 24.22 17.96 6.50
CA THR A 32 23.70 16.80 7.22
C THR A 32 22.34 17.08 7.85
N LEU A 33 22.18 18.24 8.50
CA LEU A 33 20.90 18.65 9.10
C LEU A 33 19.78 18.82 8.05
N PHE A 34 20.06 19.44 6.91
CA PHE A 34 19.04 19.62 5.85
C PHE A 34 18.66 18.30 5.18
N ARG A 35 19.64 17.45 4.87
CA ARG A 35 19.40 16.09 4.36
C ARG A 35 18.58 15.27 5.34
N PHE A 36 18.90 15.36 6.63
CA PHE A 36 18.15 14.69 7.69
C PHE A 36 16.70 15.16 7.77
N ARG A 37 16.44 16.47 7.72
CA ARG A 37 15.06 17.02 7.68
C ARG A 37 14.29 16.57 6.44
N TYR A 38 14.93 16.59 5.27
CA TYR A 38 14.31 16.15 4.02
C TYR A 38 13.99 14.65 4.03
N ALA A 39 14.86 13.82 4.61
CA ALA A 39 14.58 12.39 4.81
C ALA A 39 13.35 12.17 5.71
N LEU A 40 13.27 12.88 6.84
CA LEU A 40 12.10 12.83 7.74
C LEU A 40 10.82 13.31 7.05
N PHE A 41 10.91 14.33 6.20
CA PHE A 41 9.78 14.81 5.41
C PHE A 41 9.31 13.76 4.39
N LYS A 42 10.22 13.10 3.66
CA LYS A 42 9.88 11.98 2.77
C LYS A 42 9.21 10.83 3.52
N GLU A 43 9.74 10.46 4.68
CA GLU A 43 9.18 9.44 5.56
C GLU A 43 7.73 9.77 5.96
N LEU A 44 7.48 11.02 6.37
CA LEU A 44 6.14 11.51 6.72
C LEU A 44 5.17 11.40 5.53
N LEU A 45 5.59 11.77 4.31
CA LEU A 45 4.74 11.68 3.11
C LEU A 45 4.40 10.24 2.73
N VAL A 46 5.34 9.31 2.93
CA VAL A 46 5.09 7.88 2.74
C VAL A 46 4.09 7.39 3.78
N ALA A 47 4.32 7.65 5.06
CA ALA A 47 3.41 7.26 6.14
C ALA A 47 1.99 7.84 5.95
N ASN A 48 1.87 9.08 5.49
CA ASN A 48 0.58 9.69 5.16
C ASN A 48 -0.15 8.94 4.03
N SER A 49 0.59 8.52 2.99
CA SER A 49 0.00 7.80 1.86
C SER A 49 -0.49 6.42 2.28
N GLU A 50 0.31 5.70 3.07
CA GLU A 50 -0.07 4.39 3.61
C GLU A 50 -1.26 4.47 4.56
N LEU A 51 -1.29 5.49 5.43
CA LEU A 51 -2.43 5.72 6.32
C LEU A 51 -3.71 5.97 5.52
N LEU A 52 -3.68 6.81 4.48
CA LEU A 52 -4.84 7.06 3.62
C LEU A 52 -5.33 5.79 2.90
N THR A 53 -4.44 4.88 2.51
CA THR A 53 -4.81 3.57 1.96
C THR A 53 -5.54 2.71 3.00
N VAL A 54 -5.07 2.70 4.24
CA VAL A 54 -5.74 2.00 5.35
C VAL A 54 -7.12 2.59 5.64
N LEU A 55 -7.22 3.92 5.64
CA LEU A 55 -8.50 4.60 5.83
C LEU A 55 -9.51 4.23 4.73
N ALA A 56 -9.08 4.16 3.47
CA ALA A 56 -9.94 3.76 2.36
C ALA A 56 -10.41 2.30 2.49
N ASP A 57 -9.54 1.38 2.91
CA ASP A 57 -9.89 -0.03 3.15
C ASP A 57 -10.87 -0.18 4.34
N LEU A 58 -10.69 0.58 5.42
CA LEU A 58 -11.65 0.63 6.53
C LEU A 58 -13.01 1.16 6.06
N ASP A 59 -13.02 2.22 5.25
CA ASP A 59 -14.24 2.81 4.70
C ASP A 59 -14.98 1.86 3.74
N GLU A 60 -14.23 1.07 2.96
CA GLU A 60 -14.77 -0.02 2.14
C GLU A 60 -15.40 -1.12 2.98
N LYS A 61 -14.71 -1.59 4.04
CA LYS A 61 -15.24 -2.60 4.96
C LYS A 61 -16.49 -2.11 5.72
N LEU A 62 -16.58 -0.81 6.02
CA LEU A 62 -17.77 -0.20 6.63
C LEU A 62 -19.01 -0.24 5.73
N LYS A 63 -18.88 -0.45 4.42
CA LYS A 63 -20.03 -0.70 3.54
C LYS A 63 -20.75 -2.01 3.90
N GLY A 64 -20.02 -2.96 4.50
CA GLY A 64 -20.54 -4.23 4.98
C GLY A 64 -20.81 -5.22 3.86
N GLU A 65 -20.06 -5.12 2.75
CA GLU A 65 -20.20 -5.93 1.53
C GLU A 65 -19.16 -7.06 1.44
N GLN A 66 -18.18 -7.08 2.36
CA GLN A 66 -17.09 -8.07 2.45
C GLN A 66 -17.12 -8.77 3.81
N VAL A 67 -16.92 -10.10 3.84
CA VAL A 67 -16.69 -10.84 5.09
C VAL A 67 -15.29 -10.57 5.61
N PHE A 68 -15.16 -10.21 6.88
CA PHE A 68 -13.87 -10.07 7.56
C PHE A 68 -14.01 -10.46 9.04
N GLY A 69 -12.91 -10.89 9.66
CA GLY A 69 -12.83 -11.23 11.08
C GLY A 69 -12.17 -10.13 11.92
N PHE A 70 -12.19 -10.30 13.24
CA PHE A 70 -11.58 -9.38 14.21
C PHE A 70 -10.07 -9.17 13.98
N SER A 71 -9.35 -10.21 13.57
CA SER A 71 -7.92 -10.12 13.23
C SER A 71 -7.63 -9.13 12.09
N SER A 72 -8.52 -9.05 11.10
CA SER A 72 -8.44 -8.08 10.01
C SER A 72 -8.61 -6.65 10.51
N ILE A 73 -9.56 -6.43 11.43
CA ILE A 73 -9.79 -5.13 12.08
C ILE A 73 -8.56 -4.71 12.90
N ASN A 74 -8.07 -5.58 13.77
CA ASN A 74 -6.88 -5.31 14.59
C ASN A 74 -5.66 -4.98 13.73
N ASN A 75 -5.47 -5.67 12.61
CA ASN A 75 -4.39 -5.35 11.68
C ASN A 75 -4.53 -3.93 11.10
N GLN A 76 -5.74 -3.51 10.70
CA GLN A 76 -5.94 -2.15 10.18
C GLN A 76 -5.80 -1.08 11.26
N VAL A 77 -6.26 -1.34 12.48
CA VAL A 77 -6.01 -0.47 13.64
C VAL A 77 -4.51 -0.27 13.86
N ASN A 78 -3.77 -1.38 13.90
CA ASN A 78 -2.34 -1.40 14.15
C ASN A 78 -1.54 -0.65 13.07
N LYS A 79 -1.87 -0.86 11.79
CA LYS A 79 -1.31 -0.07 10.69
C LYS A 79 -1.61 1.41 10.82
N SER A 80 -2.87 1.75 11.11
CA SER A 80 -3.30 3.14 11.25
C SER A 80 -2.49 3.86 12.34
N LEU A 81 -2.35 3.23 13.51
CA LEU A 81 -1.58 3.76 14.64
C LEU A 81 -0.09 3.89 14.32
N LYS A 82 0.51 2.88 13.67
CA LYS A 82 1.92 2.90 13.24
C LYS A 82 2.21 4.09 12.33
N HIS A 83 1.40 4.28 11.28
CA HIS A 83 1.61 5.36 10.33
C HIS A 83 1.34 6.74 10.96
N ALA A 84 0.30 6.87 11.78
CA ALA A 84 0.04 8.10 12.54
C ALA A 84 1.22 8.44 13.47
N PHE A 85 1.75 7.47 14.21
CA PHE A 85 2.93 7.66 15.06
C PHE A 85 4.14 8.12 14.26
N GLN A 86 4.41 7.48 13.11
CA GLN A 86 5.53 7.85 12.24
C GLN A 86 5.40 9.30 11.76
N MET A 87 4.21 9.73 11.36
CA MET A 87 3.96 11.13 10.97
C MET A 87 4.19 12.11 12.13
N VAL A 88 3.66 11.80 13.33
CA VAL A 88 3.84 12.63 14.53
C VAL A 88 5.32 12.72 14.91
N LYS A 89 6.05 11.59 14.85
CA LYS A 89 7.49 11.53 15.10
C LYS A 89 8.26 12.39 14.11
N SER A 90 8.11 12.16 12.81
CA SER A 90 8.87 12.86 11.79
C SER A 90 8.63 14.37 11.84
N LEU A 91 7.39 14.82 12.06
CA LEU A 91 7.09 16.25 12.24
C LEU A 91 7.74 16.83 13.50
N ASN A 92 7.65 16.12 14.63
CA ASN A 92 8.24 16.59 15.87
C ASN A 92 9.76 16.67 15.79
N VAL A 93 10.43 15.67 15.22
CA VAL A 93 11.89 15.70 15.06
C VAL A 93 12.29 16.83 14.10
N MET A 94 11.60 16.98 12.96
CA MET A 94 11.88 18.03 11.97
C MET A 94 11.70 19.45 12.53
N SER A 95 10.68 19.66 13.36
CA SER A 95 10.35 20.96 13.96
C SER A 95 11.11 21.29 15.25
N GLY A 96 12.02 20.43 15.70
CA GLY A 96 12.70 20.61 16.99
C GLY A 96 11.77 20.46 18.20
N ALA A 97 10.81 19.55 18.10
CA ALA A 97 9.81 19.18 19.09
C ALA A 97 8.81 20.28 19.46
N LYS A 98 8.39 21.07 18.47
CA LYS A 98 7.38 22.13 18.60
C LYS A 98 5.96 21.59 18.84
N TYR A 99 5.65 20.39 18.33
CA TYR A 99 4.31 19.82 18.31
C TYR A 99 4.18 18.60 19.24
N ARG A 100 4.81 18.64 20.43
CA ARG A 100 4.84 17.50 21.37
C ARG A 100 3.46 17.04 21.82
N GLU A 101 2.50 17.96 21.90
CA GLU A 101 1.11 17.68 22.24
C GLU A 101 0.44 16.67 21.29
N LEU A 102 0.96 16.48 20.07
CA LEU A 102 0.47 15.45 19.16
C LEU A 102 0.69 14.02 19.70
N TYR A 103 1.70 13.80 20.54
CA TYR A 103 1.88 12.50 21.20
C TYR A 103 0.76 12.25 22.21
N THR A 104 0.34 13.27 22.95
CA THR A 104 -0.79 13.19 23.89
C THR A 104 -2.09 12.91 23.13
N ALA A 105 -2.36 13.64 22.04
CA ALA A 105 -3.54 13.39 21.21
C ALA A 105 -3.53 11.96 20.62
N LEU A 106 -2.38 11.47 20.16
CA LEU A 106 -2.22 10.10 19.68
C LEU A 106 -2.45 9.06 20.78
N GLU A 107 -1.93 9.29 21.99
CA GLU A 107 -2.15 8.42 23.15
C GLU A 107 -3.62 8.37 23.55
N GLU A 108 -4.32 9.50 23.58
CA GLU A 108 -5.75 9.57 23.88
C GLU A 108 -6.60 8.83 22.83
N ILE A 109 -6.29 9.01 21.54
CA ILE A 109 -6.96 8.29 20.45
C ILE A 109 -6.71 6.78 20.58
N ASN A 110 -5.46 6.38 20.82
CA ASN A 110 -5.10 4.98 21.02
C ASN A 110 -5.79 4.38 22.25
N GLY A 111 -5.92 5.13 23.35
CA GLY A 111 -6.66 4.72 24.54
C GLY A 111 -8.11 4.38 24.24
N ARG A 112 -8.83 5.27 23.54
CA ARG A 112 -10.23 5.04 23.13
C ARG A 112 -10.36 3.83 22.19
N ILE A 113 -9.44 3.68 21.24
CA ILE A 113 -9.43 2.52 20.34
C ILE A 113 -9.21 1.23 21.14
N LYS A 114 -8.26 1.21 22.09
CA LYS A 114 -7.99 0.06 22.95
C LYS A 114 -9.17 -0.30 23.85
N GLU A 115 -9.91 0.67 24.37
CA GLU A 115 -11.14 0.41 25.12
C GLU A 115 -12.13 -0.39 24.28
N VAL A 116 -12.41 0.06 23.04
CA VAL A 116 -13.33 -0.64 22.12
C VAL A 116 -12.80 -2.02 21.70
N VAL A 117 -11.48 -2.16 21.49
CA VAL A 117 -10.85 -3.45 21.14
C VAL A 117 -10.93 -4.42 22.33
N ASN A 118 -10.73 -3.93 23.56
CA ASN A 118 -10.71 -4.75 24.77
C ASN A 118 -12.08 -5.02 25.40
N GLU A 119 -13.14 -4.29 24.99
CA GLU A 119 -14.53 -4.49 25.43
C GLU A 119 -15.07 -5.89 25.09
N GLN A 120 -14.54 -6.53 24.04
CA GLN A 120 -14.66 -7.96 23.83
C GLN A 120 -13.31 -8.60 24.15
N LYS A 121 -13.11 -8.96 25.42
CA LYS A 121 -12.08 -9.95 25.74
C LYS A 121 -12.39 -11.20 24.92
N VAL A 122 -11.47 -11.49 24.01
CA VAL A 122 -11.15 -12.81 23.45
C VAL A 122 -11.62 -13.88 24.43
N ASP A 123 -12.47 -14.81 23.98
CA ASP A 123 -12.72 -16.03 24.74
C ASP A 123 -11.35 -16.64 25.01
N HIS A 124 -10.84 -16.46 26.23
CA HIS A 124 -9.55 -17.01 26.61
C HIS A 124 -9.71 -18.53 26.53
N ALA A 125 -8.74 -19.21 25.90
CA ALA A 125 -8.78 -20.65 25.84
C ALA A 125 -8.98 -21.22 27.25
N PRO A 126 -9.99 -22.08 27.46
CA PRO A 126 -10.35 -22.55 28.79
C PRO A 126 -9.22 -23.32 29.48
N SER A 127 -8.35 -23.95 28.68
CA SER A 127 -7.14 -24.62 29.11
C SER A 127 -6.00 -24.41 28.10
N ALA A 128 -4.76 -24.72 28.50
CA ALA A 128 -3.60 -24.66 27.60
C ALA A 128 -3.61 -25.79 26.57
N VAL A 129 -4.28 -26.90 26.91
CA VAL A 129 -4.49 -28.04 26.01
C VAL A 129 -5.96 -28.41 25.94
N MET A 130 -6.47 -28.65 24.73
CA MET A 130 -7.87 -29.02 24.47
C MET A 130 -7.96 -30.21 23.51
N ALA A 131 -8.75 -31.22 23.86
CA ALA A 131 -8.95 -32.38 22.99
C ALA A 131 -9.85 -32.03 21.80
N TYR A 132 -9.66 -32.67 20.64
CA TYR A 132 -10.48 -32.41 19.47
C TYR A 132 -11.97 -32.73 19.64
N SER A 133 -12.36 -33.53 20.66
CA SER A 133 -13.78 -33.76 21.04
C SER A 133 -14.48 -32.55 21.59
N GLU A 134 -13.72 -31.55 22.02
CA GLU A 134 -14.23 -30.38 22.71
C GLU A 134 -14.13 -29.12 21.85
N LEU A 135 -13.57 -29.24 20.64
CA LEU A 135 -13.38 -28.13 19.70
C LEU A 135 -14.45 -28.07 18.62
N SER A 136 -14.72 -26.86 18.18
CA SER A 136 -15.63 -26.50 17.09
C SER A 136 -15.09 -25.31 16.31
N LEU A 137 -15.75 -24.95 15.21
CA LEU A 137 -15.39 -23.76 14.43
C LEU A 137 -15.39 -22.45 15.23
N LYS A 138 -16.16 -22.37 16.32
CA LYS A 138 -16.25 -21.16 17.17
C LYS A 138 -14.97 -20.89 17.94
N ASP A 139 -14.15 -21.90 18.12
CA ASP A 139 -12.95 -21.86 18.95
C ASP A 139 -11.71 -21.40 18.16
N ALA A 140 -11.88 -21.08 16.87
CA ALA A 140 -10.78 -20.73 15.95
C ALA A 140 -9.92 -19.55 16.43
N ASP A 141 -10.50 -18.62 17.19
CA ASP A 141 -9.79 -17.43 17.69
C ASP A 141 -8.73 -17.75 18.75
N TRP A 142 -8.80 -18.92 19.40
CA TRP A 142 -7.84 -19.33 20.45
C TRP A 142 -7.29 -20.76 20.29
N ALA A 143 -7.97 -21.63 19.53
CA ALA A 143 -7.45 -22.93 19.12
C ALA A 143 -6.72 -22.87 17.77
N GLY A 144 -6.87 -21.77 17.02
CA GLY A 144 -6.39 -21.65 15.64
C GLY A 144 -7.30 -22.37 14.63
N GLY A 145 -7.27 -21.91 13.38
CA GLY A 145 -8.21 -22.34 12.32
C GLY A 145 -8.17 -23.84 12.03
N LYS A 146 -6.98 -24.44 11.96
CA LYS A 146 -6.82 -25.87 11.63
C LYS A 146 -7.41 -26.78 12.70
N ASN A 147 -7.11 -26.50 13.97
CA ASN A 147 -7.64 -27.27 15.09
C ASN A 147 -9.17 -27.17 15.19
N ALA A 148 -9.70 -25.95 15.05
CA ALA A 148 -11.14 -25.70 15.08
C ALA A 148 -11.87 -26.43 13.93
N ASN A 149 -11.30 -26.38 12.72
CA ASN A 149 -11.81 -27.13 11.57
C ASN A 149 -11.82 -28.64 11.82
N LEU A 150 -10.72 -29.23 12.33
CA LEU A 150 -10.65 -30.66 12.59
C LEU A 150 -11.65 -31.12 13.68
N GLY A 151 -11.81 -30.32 14.73
CA GLY A 151 -12.85 -30.54 15.74
C GLY A 151 -14.26 -30.51 15.14
N GLU A 152 -14.55 -29.53 14.29
CA GLU A 152 -15.85 -29.41 13.61
C GLU A 152 -16.16 -30.62 12.71
N ILE A 153 -15.20 -31.02 11.87
CA ILE A 153 -15.33 -32.15 10.94
C ILE A 153 -15.68 -33.43 11.71
N ARG A 154 -14.96 -33.68 12.81
CA ARG A 154 -15.21 -34.84 13.65
C ARG A 154 -16.55 -34.77 14.36
N ASN A 155 -16.82 -33.66 15.05
CA ASN A 155 -17.91 -33.58 16.03
C ASN A 155 -19.27 -33.28 15.39
N ARG A 156 -19.30 -32.65 14.21
CA ARG A 156 -20.54 -32.28 13.50
C ARG A 156 -20.82 -33.14 12.28
N LEU A 157 -19.79 -33.47 11.50
CA LEU A 157 -19.97 -34.26 10.27
C LEU A 157 -19.75 -35.75 10.49
N GLY A 158 -19.12 -36.15 11.60
CA GLY A 158 -18.79 -37.55 11.88
C GLY A 158 -17.81 -38.14 10.86
N ILE A 159 -17.09 -37.28 10.12
CA ILE A 159 -16.06 -37.71 9.17
C ILE A 159 -14.80 -38.07 9.97
N PRO A 160 -14.15 -39.20 9.70
CA PRO A 160 -12.95 -39.61 10.42
C PRO A 160 -11.82 -38.58 10.28
N VAL A 161 -11.24 -38.20 11.41
CA VAL A 161 -10.00 -37.42 11.52
C VAL A 161 -9.07 -38.15 12.49
N PRO A 162 -7.74 -37.98 12.40
CA PRO A 162 -6.83 -38.58 13.37
C PRO A 162 -7.13 -38.08 14.79
N ALA A 163 -6.92 -38.94 15.78
CA ALA A 163 -7.02 -38.53 17.17
C ALA A 163 -5.95 -37.46 17.48
N GLY A 164 -6.30 -36.49 18.31
CA GLY A 164 -5.43 -35.33 18.52
C GLY A 164 -5.94 -34.34 19.55
N PHE A 165 -5.10 -33.36 19.82
CA PHE A 165 -5.38 -32.24 20.71
C PHE A 165 -4.74 -30.95 20.17
N ALA A 166 -5.25 -29.81 20.63
CA ALA A 166 -4.69 -28.51 20.35
C ALA A 166 -3.92 -28.01 21.58
N ILE A 167 -2.68 -27.55 21.39
CA ILE A 167 -2.06 -26.63 22.34
C ILE A 167 -2.54 -25.24 21.96
N THR A 168 -3.31 -24.61 22.85
CA THR A 168 -4.05 -23.39 22.56
C THR A 168 -3.18 -22.13 22.66
N THR A 169 -3.72 -20.98 22.27
CA THR A 169 -3.04 -19.69 22.48
C THR A 169 -2.75 -19.41 23.96
N ARG A 170 -3.49 -20.00 24.90
CA ARG A 170 -3.15 -19.92 26.33
C ARG A 170 -1.82 -20.62 26.63
N GLY A 171 -1.58 -21.80 26.08
CA GLY A 171 -0.27 -22.48 26.21
C GLY A 171 0.88 -21.65 25.64
N PHE A 172 0.63 -20.96 24.52
CA PHE A 172 1.58 -20.00 23.95
C PHE A 172 1.86 -18.84 24.93
N HIS A 173 0.81 -18.18 25.45
CA HIS A 173 0.97 -17.06 26.38
C HIS A 173 1.68 -17.48 27.68
N THR A 174 1.30 -18.61 28.29
CA THR A 174 1.98 -19.17 29.47
C THR A 174 3.47 -19.37 29.20
N PHE A 175 3.83 -19.96 28.06
CA PHE A 175 5.24 -20.15 27.69
C PHE A 175 6.00 -18.82 27.52
N PHE A 176 5.37 -17.81 26.92
CA PHE A 176 5.98 -16.49 26.68
C PHE A 176 6.15 -15.67 27.96
N ASP A 177 5.11 -15.65 28.79
CA ASP A 177 5.02 -14.81 29.98
C ASP A 177 5.97 -15.32 31.08
N GLU A 178 5.95 -16.63 31.39
CA GLU A 178 6.83 -17.20 32.42
C GLU A 178 8.31 -17.11 32.08
N ASN A 179 8.65 -17.10 30.78
CA ASN A 179 10.02 -16.96 30.31
C ASN A 179 10.43 -15.50 30.01
N ASN A 180 9.55 -14.52 30.22
CA ASN A 180 9.76 -13.11 29.84
C ASN A 180 10.22 -12.91 28.39
N LEU A 181 9.76 -13.78 27.48
CA LEU A 181 10.22 -13.79 26.09
C LEU A 181 9.80 -12.52 25.34
N LYS A 182 8.60 -12.00 25.64
CA LYS A 182 8.06 -10.80 24.97
C LYS A 182 8.97 -9.59 25.15
N GLU A 183 9.38 -9.31 26.38
CA GLU A 183 10.23 -8.15 26.70
C GLU A 183 11.62 -8.28 26.07
N GLU A 184 12.20 -9.48 26.11
CA GLU A 184 13.54 -9.74 25.57
C GLU A 184 13.58 -9.63 24.04
N ILE A 185 12.55 -10.14 23.35
CA ILE A 185 12.41 -10.00 21.89
C ILE A 185 12.24 -8.52 21.52
N ILE A 186 11.40 -7.77 22.26
CA ILE A 186 11.23 -6.32 22.03
C ILE A 186 12.56 -5.57 22.23
N ARG A 187 13.33 -5.93 23.26
CA ARG A 187 14.66 -5.35 23.53
C ARG A 187 15.61 -5.57 22.34
N GLN A 188 15.69 -6.80 21.81
CA GLN A 188 16.53 -7.12 20.66
C GLN A 188 16.07 -6.38 19.39
N LYS A 189 14.76 -6.28 19.16
CA LYS A 189 14.19 -5.53 18.02
C LYS A 189 14.48 -4.02 18.09
N ASN A 190 14.41 -3.42 19.28
CA ASN A 190 14.62 -1.98 19.46
C ASN A 190 16.08 -1.54 19.27
N LEU A 191 17.03 -2.47 19.35
CA LEU A 191 18.45 -2.21 19.08
C LEU A 191 18.76 -2.12 17.57
N LEU A 192 17.80 -2.47 16.71
CA LEU A 192 17.97 -2.54 15.25
C LEU A 192 17.10 -1.49 14.55
N TYR A 193 17.74 -0.43 14.03
CA TYR A 193 17.08 0.55 13.16
C TYR A 193 17.14 0.09 11.68
N VAL A 194 15.97 -0.27 11.13
CA VAL A 194 15.54 -0.15 9.70
C VAL A 194 16.25 -0.98 8.58
N ASN A 195 15.42 -1.60 7.73
CA ASN A 195 15.59 -1.99 6.30
C ASN A 195 16.90 -2.60 5.77
N GLU A 196 17.53 -3.54 6.48
CA GLU A 196 18.56 -4.40 5.88
C GLU A 196 18.22 -5.89 6.02
N TYR A 197 18.26 -6.62 4.90
CA TYR A 197 17.87 -8.02 4.79
C TYR A 197 18.79 -8.96 5.62
N ASP A 198 20.07 -8.59 5.76
CA ASP A 198 21.05 -9.37 6.52
C ASP A 198 20.86 -9.24 8.04
N LEU A 199 20.51 -8.05 8.54
CA LEU A 199 20.19 -7.85 9.96
C LEU A 199 18.89 -8.56 10.36
N LEU A 200 17.92 -8.68 9.44
CA LEU A 200 16.69 -9.46 9.68
C LEU A 200 16.99 -10.95 9.88
N ASN A 201 17.90 -11.51 9.08
CA ASN A 201 18.30 -12.91 9.19
C ASN A 201 19.03 -13.19 10.51
N SER A 202 19.92 -12.29 10.93
CA SER A 202 20.62 -12.40 12.22
C SER A 202 19.66 -12.31 13.41
N LEU A 203 18.78 -11.30 13.41
CA LEU A 203 17.73 -11.16 14.44
C LEU A 203 16.82 -12.39 14.50
N SER A 204 16.41 -12.91 13.34
CA SER A 204 15.59 -14.12 13.26
C SER A 204 16.27 -15.30 13.94
N LYS A 205 17.57 -15.53 13.67
CA LYS A 205 18.35 -16.60 14.31
C LYS A 205 18.45 -16.41 15.81
N GLU A 206 18.81 -15.20 16.27
CA GLU A 206 18.94 -14.89 17.70
C GLU A 206 17.62 -15.10 18.47
N VAL A 207 16.48 -14.66 17.91
CA VAL A 207 15.17 -14.85 18.53
C VAL A 207 14.75 -16.32 18.53
N ILE A 208 15.02 -17.06 17.45
CA ILE A 208 14.75 -18.51 17.39
C ILE A 208 15.57 -19.25 18.44
N GLU A 209 16.87 -18.99 18.54
CA GLU A 209 17.76 -19.58 19.54
C GLU A 209 17.30 -19.23 20.96
N LEU A 210 16.91 -17.97 21.20
CA LEU A 210 16.36 -17.53 22.47
C LEU A 210 15.12 -18.36 22.85
N ILE A 211 14.13 -18.47 21.96
CA ILE A 211 12.90 -19.24 22.20
C ILE A 211 13.23 -20.71 22.47
N GLN A 212 14.12 -21.31 21.68
CA GLN A 212 14.52 -22.71 21.83
C GLN A 212 15.27 -22.99 23.13
N SER A 213 16.05 -22.03 23.62
CA SER A 213 16.83 -22.16 24.87
C SER A 213 15.96 -22.14 26.14
N ARG A 214 14.73 -21.60 26.07
CA ARG A 214 13.84 -21.51 27.22
C ARG A 214 13.18 -22.86 27.54
N PRO A 215 13.02 -23.21 28.83
CA PRO A 215 12.27 -24.39 29.23
C PRO A 215 10.76 -24.17 29.02
N VAL A 216 10.04 -25.25 28.71
CA VAL A 216 8.58 -25.24 28.77
C VAL A 216 8.19 -25.23 30.26
N PRO A 217 7.26 -24.34 30.70
CA PRO A 217 6.75 -24.34 32.06
C PRO A 217 6.28 -25.74 32.52
N PRO A 218 6.61 -26.18 33.74
CA PRO A 218 6.28 -27.52 34.22
C PRO A 218 4.78 -27.87 34.14
N GLU A 219 3.90 -26.90 34.40
CA GLU A 219 2.44 -27.10 34.31
C GLU A 219 2.00 -27.33 32.86
N LEU A 220 2.50 -26.52 31.93
CA LEU A 220 2.23 -26.66 30.49
C LEU A 220 2.78 -27.98 29.94
N GLU A 221 4.01 -28.35 30.32
CA GLU A 221 4.61 -29.63 29.95
C GLU A 221 3.78 -30.81 30.45
N ALA A 222 3.32 -30.77 31.71
CA ALA A 222 2.48 -31.81 32.27
C ALA A 222 1.15 -31.97 31.52
N GLU A 223 0.48 -30.86 31.16
CA GLU A 223 -0.76 -30.90 30.37
C GLU A 223 -0.54 -31.48 28.96
N ILE A 224 0.53 -31.06 28.29
CA ILE A 224 0.89 -31.57 26.95
C ILE A 224 1.17 -33.07 26.99
N LEU A 225 1.97 -33.52 27.96
CA LEU A 225 2.32 -34.93 28.10
C LEU A 225 1.11 -35.77 28.50
N ALA A 226 0.23 -35.27 29.39
CA ALA A 226 -0.99 -35.97 29.77
C ALA A 226 -1.95 -36.16 28.59
N ALA A 227 -2.13 -35.13 27.75
CA ALA A 227 -2.95 -35.24 26.55
C ALA A 227 -2.37 -36.22 25.53
N ALA A 228 -1.05 -36.24 25.39
CA ALA A 228 -0.38 -37.18 24.50
C ALA A 228 -0.41 -38.61 25.05
N ASP A 229 -0.22 -38.82 26.36
CA ASP A 229 -0.36 -40.11 27.06
C ASP A 229 -1.77 -40.68 26.92
N ALA A 230 -2.80 -39.82 26.89
CA ALA A 230 -4.17 -40.25 26.59
C ALA A 230 -4.35 -40.75 25.15
N LEU A 231 -3.54 -40.30 24.18
CA LEU A 231 -3.54 -40.79 22.80
C LEU A 231 -2.77 -42.10 22.66
N TRP A 232 -1.59 -42.22 23.30
CA TRP A 232 -0.76 -43.42 23.27
C TRP A 232 -1.40 -44.63 23.95
N GLY A 233 -2.16 -44.39 25.03
CA GLY A 233 -2.64 -45.48 25.88
C GLY A 233 -1.48 -46.32 26.42
N THR A 234 -1.43 -47.61 26.06
CA THR A 234 -0.32 -48.51 26.45
C THR A 234 0.75 -48.65 25.37
N ASP A 235 0.52 -48.11 24.17
CA ASP A 235 1.42 -48.24 23.03
C ASP A 235 2.33 -47.03 22.92
N GLN A 236 3.60 -47.20 23.32
CA GLN A 236 4.61 -46.14 23.24
C GLN A 236 5.15 -45.92 21.82
N SER A 237 4.69 -46.67 20.82
CA SER A 237 5.13 -46.54 19.43
C SER A 237 4.36 -45.50 18.62
N VAL A 238 3.28 -44.92 19.15
CA VAL A 238 2.54 -43.88 18.42
C VAL A 238 3.41 -42.64 18.26
N LEU A 239 3.40 -42.06 17.07
CA LEU A 239 4.11 -40.81 16.76
C LEU A 239 3.11 -39.70 16.50
N LEU A 240 3.51 -38.44 16.69
CA LEU A 240 2.65 -37.28 16.44
C LEU A 240 3.13 -36.43 15.26
N ALA A 241 2.19 -35.84 14.53
CA ALA A 241 2.42 -34.67 13.69
C ALA A 241 2.09 -33.42 14.50
N LEU A 242 3.07 -32.52 14.64
CA LEU A 242 2.82 -31.20 15.22
C LEU A 242 2.83 -30.16 14.10
N ARG A 243 1.74 -29.41 13.97
CA ARG A 243 1.54 -28.41 12.92
C ARG A 243 1.22 -27.06 13.56
N SER A 244 1.76 -26.00 12.99
CA SER A 244 1.32 -24.63 13.30
C SER A 244 -0.15 -24.43 12.96
N SER A 245 -0.88 -23.75 13.83
CA SER A 245 -2.27 -23.34 13.66
C SER A 245 -2.40 -21.91 14.18
N ALA A 246 -1.79 -20.96 13.47
CA ALA A 246 -1.79 -19.56 13.88
C ALA A 246 -3.21 -18.98 13.79
N VAL A 247 -3.55 -18.04 14.69
CA VAL A 247 -4.85 -17.36 14.63
C VAL A 247 -4.91 -16.53 13.35
N GLY A 248 -5.89 -16.80 12.50
CA GLY A 248 -6.03 -16.16 11.19
C GLY A 248 -5.17 -16.75 10.06
N GLU A 249 -4.51 -17.89 10.27
CA GLU A 249 -3.67 -18.57 9.25
C GLU A 249 -4.44 -18.91 7.95
N ASP A 250 -5.70 -19.29 8.12
CA ASP A 250 -6.62 -19.74 7.05
C ASP A 250 -7.56 -18.62 6.54
N GLY A 251 -7.34 -17.37 6.95
CA GLY A 251 -8.14 -16.19 6.57
C GLY A 251 -7.71 -15.50 5.27
N ASP A 252 -8.00 -14.20 5.12
CA ASP A 252 -7.60 -13.38 3.95
C ASP A 252 -6.07 -13.41 3.70
N LEU A 253 -5.30 -13.50 4.78
CA LEU A 253 -3.86 -13.69 4.78
C LEU A 253 -3.55 -15.19 4.73
N SER A 254 -3.39 -15.76 3.54
CA SER A 254 -2.91 -17.15 3.41
C SER A 254 -1.44 -17.20 3.81
N PHE A 255 -1.13 -17.65 5.03
CA PHE A 255 0.24 -17.93 5.47
C PHE A 255 0.76 -19.30 4.96
N ALA A 256 0.06 -19.90 3.99
CA ALA A 256 0.32 -21.23 3.46
C ALA A 256 1.82 -21.47 3.17
N GLY A 257 2.35 -22.56 3.74
CA GLY A 257 3.73 -23.02 3.52
C GLY A 257 4.83 -22.18 4.18
N GLN A 258 4.49 -21.29 5.13
CA GLN A 258 5.49 -20.44 5.80
C GLN A 258 5.90 -20.93 7.20
N TYR A 259 5.04 -21.68 7.89
CA TYR A 259 5.27 -22.13 9.26
C TYR A 259 5.62 -23.62 9.34
N LEU A 260 6.32 -24.00 10.40
CA LEU A 260 6.90 -25.32 10.56
C LEU A 260 5.81 -26.38 10.79
N THR A 261 6.00 -27.54 10.15
CA THR A 261 5.30 -28.81 10.45
C THR A 261 6.38 -29.85 10.74
N LEU A 262 6.21 -30.60 11.82
CA LEU A 262 7.11 -31.69 12.22
C LEU A 262 6.32 -33.00 12.22
N LEU A 263 6.83 -34.00 11.48
CA LEU A 263 6.21 -35.32 11.34
C LEU A 263 7.03 -36.35 12.11
N GLY A 264 6.36 -37.38 12.63
CA GLY A 264 7.01 -38.48 13.33
C GLY A 264 7.62 -38.09 14.67
N VAL A 265 7.01 -37.15 15.39
CA VAL A 265 7.50 -36.66 16.69
C VAL A 265 7.25 -37.71 17.77
N THR A 266 8.33 -38.11 18.45
CA THR A 266 8.25 -39.04 19.58
C THR A 266 7.81 -38.34 20.87
N ARG A 267 7.40 -39.13 21.88
CA ARG A 267 7.02 -38.60 23.19
C ARG A 267 8.09 -37.70 23.82
N THR A 268 9.36 -38.09 23.73
CA THR A 268 10.48 -37.32 24.30
C THR A 268 10.76 -36.02 23.56
N GLU A 269 10.25 -35.87 22.34
CA GLU A 269 10.53 -34.73 21.47
C GLU A 269 9.40 -33.70 21.46
N ILE A 270 8.22 -33.98 22.01
CA ILE A 270 7.04 -33.10 21.91
C ILE A 270 7.34 -31.67 22.35
N CYS A 271 7.92 -31.48 23.55
CA CYS A 271 8.21 -30.15 24.06
C CYS A 271 9.23 -29.40 23.18
N THR A 272 10.21 -30.13 22.64
CA THR A 272 11.19 -29.57 21.69
C THR A 272 10.53 -29.19 20.37
N ALA A 273 9.66 -30.05 19.84
CA ALA A 273 8.90 -29.82 18.62
C ALA A 273 7.93 -28.63 18.77
N TYR A 274 7.23 -28.52 19.90
CA TYR A 274 6.39 -27.38 20.26
C TYR A 274 7.18 -26.06 20.23
N LYS A 275 8.35 -26.01 20.89
CA LYS A 275 9.22 -24.83 20.86
C LYS A 275 9.69 -24.48 19.46
N SER A 276 10.06 -25.48 18.65
CA SER A 276 10.48 -25.28 17.26
C SER A 276 9.37 -24.69 16.39
N ILE A 277 8.13 -25.16 16.57
CA ILE A 277 6.97 -24.62 15.87
C ILE A 277 6.73 -23.18 16.29
N ILE A 278 6.70 -22.90 17.59
CA ILE A 278 6.60 -21.53 18.13
C ILE A 278 7.67 -20.60 17.58
N ALA A 279 8.93 -21.04 17.60
CA ALA A 279 10.06 -20.27 17.10
C ALA A 279 9.91 -19.95 15.60
N SER A 280 9.22 -20.79 14.81
CA SER A 280 9.00 -20.54 13.38
C SER A 280 8.22 -19.25 13.09
N LEU A 281 7.45 -18.74 14.06
CA LEU A 281 6.85 -17.40 13.98
C LEU A 281 7.91 -16.32 13.73
N TYR A 282 9.13 -16.49 14.24
CA TYR A 282 10.21 -15.51 14.14
C TYR A 282 11.23 -15.85 13.05
N SER A 283 10.87 -16.73 12.10
CA SER A 283 11.65 -16.92 10.88
C SER A 283 11.72 -15.63 10.05
N ALA A 284 12.84 -15.37 9.37
CA ALA A 284 13.03 -14.15 8.57
C ALA A 284 11.92 -13.95 7.53
N ARG A 285 11.47 -15.05 6.90
CA ARG A 285 10.32 -15.05 5.97
C ARG A 285 9.03 -14.60 6.66
N SER A 286 8.74 -15.14 7.85
CA SER A 286 7.54 -14.79 8.62
C SER A 286 7.58 -13.34 9.13
N ILE A 287 8.71 -12.89 9.66
CA ILE A 287 8.88 -11.49 10.12
C ILE A 287 8.75 -10.53 8.94
N SER A 288 9.40 -10.82 7.80
CA SER A 288 9.31 -10.00 6.59
C SER A 288 7.88 -9.92 6.04
N TYR A 289 7.22 -11.09 5.92
CA TYR A 289 5.83 -11.17 5.50
C TYR A 289 4.91 -10.35 6.41
N ARG A 290 5.02 -10.52 7.74
CA ARG A 290 4.22 -9.75 8.71
C ARG A 290 4.52 -8.26 8.69
N SER A 291 5.80 -7.86 8.57
CA SER A 291 6.20 -6.46 8.47
C SER A 291 5.62 -5.79 7.22
N SER A 292 5.63 -6.49 6.07
CA SER A 292 5.00 -6.03 4.83
C SER A 292 3.47 -5.97 4.92
N LYS A 293 2.87 -6.81 5.76
CA LYS A 293 1.42 -6.87 6.01
C LYS A 293 0.96 -6.06 7.22
N GLY A 294 1.86 -5.36 7.91
CA GLY A 294 1.57 -4.45 9.02
C GLY A 294 1.17 -5.10 10.35
N VAL A 295 1.42 -6.41 10.52
CA VAL A 295 1.08 -7.15 11.75
C VAL A 295 2.12 -6.84 12.83
N ILE A 296 1.68 -6.37 14.00
CA ILE A 296 2.55 -6.08 15.16
C ILE A 296 2.83 -7.38 15.91
N ASP A 297 4.10 -7.59 16.28
CA ASP A 297 4.53 -8.81 16.96
C ASP A 297 3.93 -9.01 18.36
N GLU A 298 3.38 -7.96 18.96
CA GLU A 298 2.87 -7.94 20.33
C GLU A 298 1.50 -8.63 20.51
N ASP A 299 0.78 -8.85 19.39
CA ASP A 299 -0.53 -9.51 19.33
C ASP A 299 -0.43 -10.93 18.75
N LEU A 300 0.78 -11.46 18.57
CA LEU A 300 0.98 -12.78 18.00
C LEU A 300 0.70 -13.87 19.04
N ALA A 301 -0.21 -14.77 18.70
CA ALA A 301 -0.38 -16.04 19.38
C ALA A 301 -0.54 -17.15 18.34
N MET A 302 0.04 -18.30 18.62
CA MET A 302 -0.07 -19.47 17.75
C MET A 302 -0.48 -20.66 18.58
N ALA A 303 -1.57 -21.29 18.14
CA ALA A 303 -1.90 -22.62 18.60
C ALA A 303 -1.12 -23.66 17.79
N VAL A 304 -0.98 -24.85 18.34
CA VAL A 304 -0.29 -25.99 17.70
C VAL A 304 -1.27 -27.15 17.63
N ALA A 305 -1.42 -27.72 16.44
CA ALA A 305 -2.18 -28.93 16.21
C ALA A 305 -1.30 -30.15 16.47
N CYS A 306 -1.70 -31.00 17.40
CA CYS A 306 -1.01 -32.25 17.74
C CYS A 306 -1.89 -33.42 17.30
N LEU A 307 -1.52 -34.04 16.18
CA LEU A 307 -2.26 -35.13 15.55
C LEU A 307 -1.51 -36.43 15.73
N GLN A 308 -2.21 -37.53 15.96
CA GLN A 308 -1.65 -38.86 15.77
C GLN A 308 -1.18 -39.02 14.32
N MET A 309 0.05 -39.49 14.12
CA MET A 309 0.56 -39.82 12.79
C MET A 309 -0.24 -40.96 12.20
N VAL A 310 -0.71 -40.76 10.98
CA VAL A 310 -1.30 -41.81 10.16
C VAL A 310 -0.17 -42.47 9.38
N ASP A 311 0.10 -43.75 9.67
CA ASP A 311 0.96 -44.58 8.83
C ASP A 311 0.26 -44.81 7.48
N SER A 312 0.47 -43.89 6.56
CA SER A 312 -0.35 -43.74 5.37
C SER A 312 0.16 -44.66 4.27
N ARG A 313 -0.70 -45.53 3.75
CA ARG A 313 -0.44 -46.27 2.52
C ARG A 313 -0.51 -45.36 1.30
N ALA A 314 -1.48 -44.45 1.30
CA ALA A 314 -1.62 -43.40 0.31
C ALA A 314 -2.15 -42.13 0.97
N SER A 315 -1.89 -40.98 0.38
CA SER A 315 -2.40 -39.71 0.87
C SER A 315 -2.43 -38.68 -0.24
N GLY A 316 -3.00 -37.51 0.02
CA GLY A 316 -2.96 -36.42 -0.95
C GLY A 316 -3.93 -35.31 -0.65
N VAL A 317 -4.40 -34.68 -1.72
CA VAL A 317 -5.24 -33.49 -1.66
C VAL A 317 -6.51 -33.71 -2.47
N LEU A 318 -7.66 -33.34 -1.91
CA LEU A 318 -8.94 -33.28 -2.57
C LEU A 318 -9.35 -31.83 -2.72
N TYR A 319 -9.70 -31.45 -3.94
CA TYR A 319 -10.38 -30.20 -4.23
C TYR A 319 -11.83 -30.51 -4.57
N THR A 320 -12.75 -29.94 -3.81
CA THR A 320 -14.18 -30.11 -4.09
C THR A 320 -14.60 -29.42 -5.38
N ARG A 321 -13.79 -28.51 -5.93
CA ARG A 321 -13.94 -27.92 -7.27
C ARG A 321 -12.57 -27.83 -7.90
N HIS A 322 -12.48 -27.92 -9.22
CA HIS A 322 -11.19 -27.81 -9.89
C HIS A 322 -10.52 -26.45 -9.54
N PRO A 323 -9.25 -26.43 -9.07
CA PRO A 323 -8.61 -25.23 -8.54
C PRO A 323 -8.27 -24.17 -9.59
N TYR A 324 -8.01 -24.58 -10.85
CA TYR A 324 -7.64 -23.68 -11.96
C TYR A 324 -8.72 -23.49 -13.02
N ASP A 325 -9.45 -24.55 -13.40
CA ASP A 325 -10.60 -24.48 -14.29
C ASP A 325 -11.88 -24.26 -13.48
N ILE A 326 -12.28 -23.00 -13.33
CA ILE A 326 -13.50 -22.70 -12.59
C ILE A 326 -14.76 -23.26 -13.25
N THR A 327 -14.72 -23.61 -14.54
CA THR A 327 -15.89 -24.15 -15.25
C THR A 327 -16.17 -25.60 -14.89
N ASN A 328 -15.14 -26.28 -14.40
CA ASN A 328 -15.18 -27.65 -13.95
C ASN A 328 -15.62 -27.71 -12.48
N GLU A 329 -16.87 -28.14 -12.27
CA GLU A 329 -17.48 -28.29 -10.94
C GLU A 329 -17.29 -29.69 -10.37
N HIS A 330 -16.47 -30.53 -11.00
CA HIS A 330 -16.16 -31.87 -10.51
C HIS A 330 -15.16 -31.80 -9.35
N ILE A 331 -15.18 -32.85 -8.54
CA ILE A 331 -14.22 -33.06 -7.46
C ILE A 331 -12.95 -33.62 -8.09
N LEU A 332 -11.82 -33.01 -7.77
CA LEU A 332 -10.49 -33.47 -8.18
C LEU A 332 -9.77 -34.06 -6.98
N ILE A 333 -9.32 -35.31 -7.09
CA ILE A 333 -8.58 -36.02 -6.05
C ILE A 333 -7.19 -36.31 -6.59
N ASN A 334 -6.17 -35.77 -5.92
CA ASN A 334 -4.78 -36.08 -6.18
C ASN A 334 -4.26 -37.05 -5.11
N ALA A 335 -3.57 -38.11 -5.52
CA ALA A 335 -3.07 -39.15 -4.60
C ALA A 335 -1.60 -39.52 -4.88
N VAL A 336 -0.85 -39.75 -3.82
CA VAL A 336 0.51 -40.29 -3.85
C VAL A 336 0.64 -41.49 -2.90
N TRP A 337 1.62 -42.34 -3.17
CA TRP A 337 2.00 -43.41 -2.23
C TRP A 337 2.71 -42.83 -1.01
N GLY A 338 2.41 -43.38 0.17
CA GLY A 338 2.98 -42.92 1.44
C GLY A 338 2.36 -41.64 1.97
N LEU A 339 3.17 -40.82 2.64
CA LEU A 339 2.81 -39.57 3.31
C LEU A 339 2.68 -38.38 2.33
N GLY A 340 1.79 -37.45 2.66
CA GLY A 340 1.30 -36.41 1.75
C GLY A 340 2.26 -35.28 1.34
N PRO A 341 3.37 -34.94 2.05
CA PRO A 341 4.23 -33.83 1.65
C PRO A 341 4.68 -33.87 0.19
N TYR A 342 4.95 -35.06 -0.38
CA TYR A 342 5.39 -35.15 -1.78
C TYR A 342 4.32 -34.77 -2.80
N ALA A 343 3.03 -34.89 -2.46
CA ALA A 343 1.92 -34.38 -3.27
C ALA A 343 1.83 -32.86 -3.23
N VAL A 344 2.13 -32.26 -2.07
CA VAL A 344 2.01 -30.82 -1.83
C VAL A 344 3.21 -30.05 -2.37
N ASP A 345 4.42 -30.60 -2.19
CA ASP A 345 5.69 -29.97 -2.59
C ASP A 345 6.03 -30.21 -4.07
N GLY A 346 5.24 -31.03 -4.78
CA GLY A 346 5.41 -31.32 -6.21
C GLY A 346 6.63 -32.17 -6.55
N VAL A 347 7.14 -32.95 -5.58
CA VAL A 347 8.30 -33.84 -5.74
C VAL A 347 7.98 -35.02 -6.67
N VAL A 348 6.74 -35.51 -6.61
CA VAL A 348 6.23 -36.60 -7.46
C VAL A 348 4.99 -36.13 -8.22
N THR A 349 4.77 -36.69 -9.40
CA THR A 349 3.51 -36.49 -10.13
C THR A 349 2.45 -37.39 -9.48
N PRO A 350 1.38 -36.82 -8.89
CA PRO A 350 0.35 -37.62 -8.24
C PRO A 350 -0.56 -38.29 -9.29
N ASP A 351 -1.24 -39.35 -8.86
CA ASP A 351 -2.45 -39.79 -9.54
C ASP A 351 -3.52 -38.71 -9.46
N ALA A 352 -4.32 -38.54 -10.51
CA ALA A 352 -5.43 -37.60 -10.55
C ALA A 352 -6.73 -38.31 -10.93
N TYR A 353 -7.75 -38.18 -10.07
CA TYR A 353 -9.08 -38.75 -10.28
C TYR A 353 -10.12 -37.62 -10.33
N MET A 354 -10.92 -37.59 -11.40
CA MET A 354 -12.01 -36.63 -11.56
C MET A 354 -13.33 -37.31 -11.24
N VAL A 355 -14.11 -36.74 -10.33
CA VAL A 355 -15.36 -37.33 -9.83
C VAL A 355 -16.51 -36.34 -9.98
N SER A 356 -17.60 -36.80 -10.57
CA SER A 356 -18.83 -36.02 -10.68
C SER A 356 -19.45 -35.74 -9.30
N LYS A 357 -20.18 -34.63 -9.17
CA LYS A 357 -20.93 -34.26 -7.96
C LYS A 357 -22.38 -34.74 -7.97
N ASP A 358 -22.71 -35.71 -8.83
CA ASP A 358 -24.05 -36.30 -8.81
C ASP A 358 -24.24 -37.20 -7.57
N GLU A 359 -25.46 -37.68 -7.34
CA GLU A 359 -25.77 -38.54 -6.19
C GLU A 359 -24.93 -39.83 -6.17
N SER A 360 -24.44 -40.27 -7.32
CA SER A 360 -23.66 -41.51 -7.48
C SER A 360 -22.15 -41.32 -7.31
N LEU A 361 -21.68 -40.06 -7.29
CA LEU A 361 -20.26 -39.70 -7.29
C LEU A 361 -19.48 -40.49 -8.34
N THR A 362 -19.95 -40.49 -9.58
CA THR A 362 -19.34 -41.28 -10.66
C THR A 362 -17.93 -40.78 -10.97
N VAL A 363 -16.96 -41.70 -11.03
CA VAL A 363 -15.58 -41.42 -11.44
C VAL A 363 -15.55 -41.24 -12.96
N LEU A 364 -15.20 -40.04 -13.41
CA LEU A 364 -15.22 -39.64 -14.80
C LEU A 364 -13.89 -39.92 -15.50
N GLU A 365 -12.78 -39.67 -14.80
CA GLU A 365 -11.43 -39.77 -15.35
C GLU A 365 -10.46 -40.31 -14.29
N LYS A 366 -9.48 -41.11 -14.73
CA LYS A 366 -8.38 -41.60 -13.89
C LYS A 366 -7.07 -41.50 -14.65
N ASN A 367 -6.20 -40.64 -14.16
CA ASN A 367 -4.84 -40.49 -14.66
C ASN A 367 -3.88 -41.04 -13.60
N VAL A 368 -3.28 -42.19 -13.88
CA VAL A 368 -2.34 -42.86 -12.96
C VAL A 368 -0.92 -42.52 -13.38
N ALA A 369 -0.13 -42.01 -12.44
CA ALA A 369 1.25 -41.61 -12.67
C ALA A 369 2.22 -42.68 -12.15
N SER A 370 3.38 -42.80 -12.80
CA SER A 370 4.46 -43.65 -12.28
C SER A 370 5.24 -42.89 -11.21
N GLN A 371 5.08 -43.30 -9.96
CA GLN A 371 5.72 -42.66 -8.81
C GLN A 371 6.96 -43.48 -8.38
N PRO A 372 8.19 -42.96 -8.55
CA PRO A 372 9.41 -43.74 -8.29
C PRO A 372 9.76 -43.85 -6.80
N VAL A 373 9.32 -42.87 -5.99
CA VAL A 373 9.63 -42.75 -4.56
C VAL A 373 8.38 -42.41 -3.76
N GLN A 374 8.38 -42.78 -2.50
CA GLN A 374 7.35 -42.48 -1.51
C GLN A 374 8.00 -42.06 -0.19
N LEU A 375 7.32 -41.20 0.55
CA LEU A 375 7.74 -40.80 1.89
C LEU A 375 7.00 -41.69 2.90
N VAL A 376 7.71 -42.37 3.79
CA VAL A 376 7.12 -43.26 4.79
C VAL A 376 7.47 -42.82 6.21
N LEU A 377 6.63 -43.23 7.17
CA LEU A 377 6.89 -42.99 8.59
C LEU A 377 8.06 -43.87 9.06
N ASN A 378 9.02 -43.27 9.76
CA ASN A 378 10.01 -44.04 10.49
C ASN A 378 9.49 -44.27 11.91
N HIS A 379 9.24 -45.52 12.29
CA HIS A 379 8.72 -45.88 13.62
C HIS A 379 9.68 -45.54 14.78
N GLN A 380 10.94 -45.20 14.50
CA GLN A 380 11.89 -44.68 15.49
C GLN A 380 11.83 -43.16 15.65
N GLY A 381 11.04 -42.47 14.83
CA GLY A 381 10.91 -41.02 14.78
C GLY A 381 11.27 -40.45 13.40
N GLY A 382 10.54 -39.41 12.99
CA GLY A 382 10.71 -38.74 11.70
C GLY A 382 10.10 -39.49 10.51
N VAL A 383 10.58 -39.15 9.31
CA VAL A 383 10.13 -39.70 8.02
C VAL A 383 11.33 -40.07 7.18
N GLU A 384 11.16 -41.02 6.26
CA GLU A 384 12.23 -41.41 5.34
C GLU A 384 11.70 -41.67 3.93
N GLU A 385 12.53 -41.36 2.93
CA GLU A 385 12.22 -41.67 1.54
C GLU A 385 12.55 -43.14 1.25
N ARG A 386 11.62 -43.84 0.59
CA ARG A 386 11.83 -45.19 0.08
C ARG A 386 11.35 -45.30 -1.37
N PRO A 387 11.95 -46.20 -2.18
CA PRO A 387 11.41 -46.50 -3.50
C PRO A 387 10.00 -47.10 -3.38
N VAL A 388 9.12 -46.75 -4.30
CA VAL A 388 7.82 -47.43 -4.44
C VAL A 388 8.09 -48.85 -4.97
N PRO A 389 7.56 -49.92 -4.35
CA PRO A 389 7.69 -51.28 -4.84
C PRO A 389 7.27 -51.41 -6.31
N GLU A 390 8.04 -52.13 -7.13
CA GLU A 390 7.77 -52.29 -8.57
C GLU A 390 6.32 -52.66 -8.92
N PRO A 391 5.61 -53.54 -8.19
CA PRO A 391 4.22 -53.86 -8.50
C PRO A 391 3.22 -52.70 -8.30
N GLN A 392 3.59 -51.68 -7.52
CA GLN A 392 2.77 -50.50 -7.24
C GLN A 392 3.08 -49.35 -8.19
N GLN A 393 4.22 -49.39 -8.89
CA GLN A 393 4.57 -48.36 -9.88
C GLN A 393 3.62 -48.44 -11.08
N GLY A 394 2.83 -47.39 -11.29
CA GLY A 394 1.80 -47.35 -12.34
C GLY A 394 0.49 -48.06 -11.97
N ALA A 395 0.35 -48.53 -10.74
CA ALA A 395 -0.94 -48.95 -10.18
C ALA A 395 -1.63 -47.76 -9.49
N PRO A 396 -2.98 -47.67 -9.49
CA PRO A 396 -3.68 -46.58 -8.85
C PRO A 396 -3.50 -46.62 -7.33
N CYS A 397 -3.22 -45.46 -6.71
CA CYS A 397 -3.12 -45.32 -5.25
C CYS A 397 -4.44 -45.66 -4.52
N LEU A 398 -5.59 -45.46 -5.17
CA LEU A 398 -6.91 -45.66 -4.59
C LEU A 398 -7.78 -46.59 -5.43
N SER A 399 -8.61 -47.40 -4.75
CA SER A 399 -9.71 -48.13 -5.40
C SER A 399 -10.91 -47.23 -5.69
N ASP A 400 -11.77 -47.63 -6.63
CA ASP A 400 -13.00 -46.90 -6.99
C ASP A 400 -13.92 -46.66 -5.79
N ALA A 401 -14.01 -47.61 -4.87
CA ALA A 401 -14.80 -47.47 -3.66
C ALA A 401 -14.23 -46.36 -2.75
N GLN A 402 -12.90 -46.31 -2.59
CA GLN A 402 -12.22 -45.28 -1.82
C GLN A 402 -12.32 -43.91 -2.47
N ILE A 403 -12.20 -43.83 -3.80
CA ILE A 403 -12.40 -42.58 -4.56
C ILE A 403 -13.80 -42.01 -4.29
N ARG A 404 -14.84 -42.85 -4.37
CA ARG A 404 -16.23 -42.43 -4.10
C ARG A 404 -16.45 -42.02 -2.66
N GLN A 405 -15.90 -42.78 -1.70
CA GLN A 405 -16.01 -42.45 -0.28
C GLN A 405 -15.36 -41.10 0.03
N LEU A 406 -14.15 -40.87 -0.46
CA LEU A 406 -13.42 -39.63 -0.26
C LEU A 406 -14.13 -38.44 -0.94
N ALA A 407 -14.64 -38.63 -2.16
CA ALA A 407 -15.49 -37.64 -2.83
C ALA A 407 -16.75 -37.31 -2.01
N GLY A 408 -17.33 -38.31 -1.34
CA GLY A 408 -18.46 -38.15 -0.43
C GLY A 408 -18.11 -37.27 0.78
N TYR A 409 -16.94 -37.46 1.38
CA TYR A 409 -16.44 -36.57 2.44
C TYR A 409 -16.25 -35.14 1.92
N GLY A 410 -15.63 -34.96 0.76
CA GLY A 410 -15.47 -33.64 0.12
C GLY A 410 -16.80 -32.93 -0.11
N ALA A 411 -17.80 -33.63 -0.67
CA ALA A 411 -19.13 -33.07 -0.91
C ALA A 411 -19.87 -32.70 0.39
N ALA A 412 -19.72 -33.50 1.45
CA ALA A 412 -20.27 -33.18 2.76
C ALA A 412 -19.62 -31.93 3.38
N LEU A 413 -18.29 -31.81 3.27
CA LEU A 413 -17.54 -30.63 3.72
C LEU A 413 -17.95 -29.37 2.98
N GLU A 414 -18.01 -29.39 1.64
CA GLU A 414 -18.45 -28.24 0.83
C GLU A 414 -19.87 -27.81 1.20
N ARG A 415 -20.79 -28.76 1.42
CA ARG A 415 -22.17 -28.47 1.86
C ARG A 415 -22.22 -27.83 3.24
N HIS A 416 -21.40 -28.29 4.17
CA HIS A 416 -21.33 -27.75 5.54
C HIS A 416 -20.73 -26.35 5.57
N CYS A 417 -19.59 -26.16 4.90
CA CYS A 417 -18.85 -24.90 4.84
C CYS A 417 -19.48 -23.88 3.88
N LYS A 418 -20.42 -24.31 3.02
CA LYS A 418 -21.11 -23.49 2.00
C LYS A 418 -20.17 -22.81 1.00
N CYS A 419 -18.98 -23.36 0.83
CA CYS A 419 -18.01 -22.89 -0.15
C CYS A 419 -17.10 -24.06 -0.57
N PRO A 420 -16.50 -24.00 -1.78
CA PRO A 420 -15.52 -24.99 -2.20
C PRO A 420 -14.41 -25.15 -1.17
N GLN A 421 -13.99 -26.38 -0.91
CA GLN A 421 -12.95 -26.79 0.01
C GLN A 421 -11.72 -27.36 -0.70
N ASP A 422 -10.56 -27.12 -0.07
CA ASP A 422 -9.25 -27.73 -0.28
C ASP A 422 -8.95 -28.60 0.96
N VAL A 423 -8.77 -29.90 0.76
CA VAL A 423 -8.81 -30.92 1.81
C VAL A 423 -7.58 -31.82 1.72
N GLU A 424 -6.81 -31.92 2.79
CA GLU A 424 -5.74 -32.91 2.92
C GLU A 424 -6.29 -34.19 3.54
N TRP A 425 -5.90 -35.35 3.01
CA TRP A 425 -6.41 -36.65 3.45
C TRP A 425 -5.31 -37.72 3.45
N ALA A 426 -5.53 -38.78 4.22
CA ALA A 426 -4.71 -39.98 4.24
C ALA A 426 -5.56 -41.25 4.26
N LEU A 427 -5.00 -42.31 3.71
CA LEU A 427 -5.48 -43.68 3.78
C LEU A 427 -4.47 -44.48 4.59
N ASP A 428 -4.89 -45.01 5.73
CA ASP A 428 -4.01 -45.82 6.59
C ASP A 428 -3.78 -47.24 6.05
N GLN A 429 -3.00 -48.04 6.78
CA GLN A 429 -2.72 -49.44 6.42
C GLN A 429 -3.97 -50.34 6.51
N ASP A 430 -4.99 -49.93 7.27
CA ASP A 430 -6.24 -50.66 7.50
C ASP A 430 -7.37 -50.23 6.55
N ASP A 431 -7.04 -49.51 5.47
CA ASP A 431 -7.97 -49.00 4.46
C ASP A 431 -8.97 -47.95 4.96
N THR A 432 -8.66 -47.27 6.07
CA THR A 432 -9.47 -46.18 6.62
C THR A 432 -9.04 -44.82 6.06
N LEU A 433 -9.99 -44.10 5.48
CA LEU A 433 -9.82 -42.73 5.00
C LEU A 433 -10.02 -41.72 6.13
N LEU A 434 -9.02 -40.86 6.34
CA LEU A 434 -8.96 -39.85 7.37
C LEU A 434 -8.72 -38.46 6.75
N ILE A 435 -9.44 -37.45 7.23
CA ILE A 435 -9.20 -36.05 6.86
C ILE A 435 -8.18 -35.43 7.79
N LEU A 436 -7.10 -34.88 7.21
CA LEU A 436 -5.97 -34.29 7.93
C LEU A 436 -6.10 -32.76 8.05
N GLN A 437 -6.80 -32.13 7.12
CA GLN A 437 -7.07 -30.69 7.10
C GLN A 437 -8.21 -30.36 6.12
N SER A 438 -8.97 -29.31 6.38
CA SER A 438 -9.88 -28.70 5.39
C SER A 438 -9.82 -27.19 5.51
N ARG A 439 -9.84 -26.49 4.38
CA ARG A 439 -9.93 -25.04 4.33
C ARG A 439 -10.70 -24.55 3.09
N PRO A 440 -11.26 -23.33 3.11
CA PRO A 440 -11.90 -22.75 1.94
C PRO A 440 -10.94 -22.65 0.75
N LEU A 441 -11.36 -23.20 -0.39
CA LEU A 441 -10.68 -23.09 -1.66
C LEU A 441 -11.02 -21.72 -2.28
N LYS A 442 -10.03 -20.85 -2.35
CA LYS A 442 -10.16 -19.47 -2.88
C LYS A 442 -10.26 -19.47 -4.42
N ILE A 443 -11.42 -19.89 -4.93
CA ILE A 443 -11.78 -19.77 -6.35
C ILE A 443 -12.69 -18.55 -6.51
N GLN A 444 -12.46 -17.74 -7.55
CA GLN A 444 -13.45 -16.77 -8.01
C GLN A 444 -14.69 -17.55 -8.46
N SER A 445 -15.72 -17.61 -7.61
CA SER A 445 -16.96 -18.32 -7.91
C SER A 445 -18.04 -17.30 -8.29
N PRO A 446 -18.34 -17.11 -9.58
CA PRO A 446 -19.50 -16.33 -9.99
C PRO A 446 -20.77 -17.05 -9.50
N LYS A 447 -21.74 -16.28 -9.00
CA LYS A 447 -23.12 -16.76 -8.86
C LYS A 447 -23.68 -17.11 -10.24
N ASN A 448 -24.67 -18.00 -10.32
CA ASN A 448 -25.35 -18.35 -11.58
C ASN A 448 -24.45 -18.86 -12.73
N PHE A 449 -23.38 -19.59 -12.41
CA PHE A 449 -22.45 -20.17 -13.39
C PHE A 449 -23.12 -21.07 -14.45
N HIS A 450 -24.29 -21.65 -14.16
CA HIS A 450 -25.06 -22.43 -15.14
C HIS A 450 -25.49 -21.59 -16.37
N LEU A 451 -25.63 -20.27 -16.23
CA LEU A 451 -25.84 -19.36 -17.37
C LEU A 451 -24.60 -19.26 -18.29
N LEU A 452 -23.42 -19.52 -17.74
CA LEU A 452 -22.13 -19.62 -18.43
C LEU A 452 -21.86 -21.03 -18.99
N LYS A 453 -22.79 -21.98 -18.86
CA LYS A 453 -22.69 -23.33 -19.46
C LYS A 453 -23.73 -23.57 -20.57
N ALA A 454 -24.65 -22.62 -20.79
CA ALA A 454 -25.79 -22.79 -21.69
C ALA A 454 -25.48 -22.37 -23.15
N ALA A 455 -26.41 -22.73 -24.05
CA ALA A 455 -26.56 -22.10 -25.37
C ALA A 455 -26.62 -20.56 -25.25
N PRO A 456 -26.32 -19.79 -26.32
CA PRO A 456 -26.34 -18.34 -26.27
C PRO A 456 -27.62 -17.81 -25.59
N LEU A 457 -27.45 -16.87 -24.66
CA LEU A 457 -28.57 -16.35 -23.87
C LEU A 457 -29.64 -15.75 -24.78
N ALA A 458 -30.85 -16.31 -24.73
CA ALA A 458 -31.96 -15.87 -25.57
C ALA A 458 -32.34 -14.41 -25.26
N GLY A 459 -32.55 -13.61 -26.30
CA GLY A 459 -32.90 -12.19 -26.19
C GLY A 459 -31.73 -11.21 -26.29
N TYR A 460 -30.48 -11.70 -26.28
CA TYR A 460 -29.29 -10.87 -26.49
C TYR A 460 -28.64 -11.16 -27.86
N PRO A 461 -28.44 -10.15 -28.73
CA PRO A 461 -27.77 -10.37 -30.00
C PRO A 461 -26.31 -10.80 -29.79
N LEU A 462 -25.96 -11.97 -30.31
CA LEU A 462 -24.59 -12.51 -30.23
C LEU A 462 -23.72 -11.89 -31.32
N LEU A 463 -22.66 -11.21 -30.92
CA LEU A 463 -21.69 -10.57 -31.81
C LEU A 463 -20.53 -11.47 -32.16
N LEU A 464 -20.06 -12.32 -31.24
CA LEU A 464 -18.98 -13.31 -31.46
C LEU A 464 -19.28 -14.58 -30.64
N ASP A 465 -18.87 -15.74 -31.15
CA ASP A 465 -18.98 -17.05 -30.48
C ASP A 465 -17.74 -17.90 -30.77
N GLY A 466 -17.46 -18.88 -29.91
CA GLY A 466 -16.35 -19.82 -30.09
C GLY A 466 -14.96 -19.19 -30.02
N CYS A 467 -14.79 -18.05 -29.35
CA CYS A 467 -13.49 -17.42 -29.14
C CYS A 467 -12.63 -18.19 -28.14
N GLU A 468 -11.32 -18.19 -28.32
CA GLU A 468 -10.40 -18.75 -27.33
C GLU A 468 -10.25 -17.83 -26.12
N ILE A 469 -10.10 -18.40 -24.94
CA ILE A 469 -10.06 -17.65 -23.67
C ILE A 469 -8.60 -17.47 -23.23
N ALA A 470 -8.15 -16.23 -23.18
CA ALA A 470 -6.83 -15.87 -22.70
C ALA A 470 -6.84 -15.57 -21.18
N SER A 471 -7.86 -14.85 -20.72
CA SER A 471 -8.08 -14.47 -19.32
C SER A 471 -9.56 -14.50 -18.99
N GLN A 472 -9.93 -15.18 -17.91
CA GLN A 472 -11.32 -15.44 -17.56
C GLN A 472 -11.98 -14.20 -16.91
N GLY A 473 -13.30 -14.08 -17.07
CA GLY A 473 -14.13 -13.04 -16.45
C GLY A 473 -15.27 -12.55 -17.35
N VAL A 474 -16.09 -11.64 -16.83
CA VAL A 474 -17.11 -10.93 -17.60
C VAL A 474 -16.84 -9.44 -17.55
N GLY A 475 -16.78 -8.83 -18.73
CA GLY A 475 -16.53 -7.42 -18.93
C GLY A 475 -17.71 -6.73 -19.60
N ARG A 476 -17.97 -5.47 -19.28
CA ARG A 476 -18.92 -4.63 -20.01
C ARG A 476 -18.31 -3.26 -20.25
N GLY A 477 -18.47 -2.75 -21.46
CA GLY A 477 -18.06 -1.38 -21.79
C GLY A 477 -18.34 -1.00 -23.23
N PRO A 478 -18.13 0.28 -23.58
CA PRO A 478 -18.10 0.70 -24.97
C PRO A 478 -16.89 0.06 -25.68
N ALA A 479 -17.12 -0.58 -26.83
CA ALA A 479 -16.09 -1.14 -27.66
C ALA A 479 -15.20 -0.02 -28.21
N PHE A 480 -13.90 -0.06 -27.94
CA PHE A 480 -12.94 0.93 -28.39
C PHE A 480 -11.92 0.23 -29.29
N HIS A 481 -11.92 0.62 -30.57
CA HIS A 481 -11.01 0.04 -31.56
C HIS A 481 -9.62 0.63 -31.40
N VAL A 482 -8.63 -0.25 -31.32
CA VAL A 482 -7.22 0.14 -31.23
C VAL A 482 -6.51 -0.38 -32.48
N GLN A 483 -6.13 0.56 -33.36
CA GLN A 483 -5.37 0.26 -34.57
C GLN A 483 -3.89 0.62 -34.40
N ALA A 484 -3.60 1.64 -33.58
CA ALA A 484 -2.26 2.08 -33.25
C ALA A 484 -2.12 2.40 -31.74
N ILE A 485 -0.89 2.49 -31.24
CA ILE A 485 -0.62 2.71 -29.82
C ILE A 485 -1.11 4.09 -29.33
N GLU A 486 -1.16 5.07 -30.23
CA GLU A 486 -1.64 6.43 -29.97
C GLU A 486 -3.13 6.45 -29.59
N ASP A 487 -3.92 5.48 -30.06
CA ASP A 487 -5.34 5.36 -29.74
C ASP A 487 -5.55 5.10 -28.23
N LEU A 488 -4.58 4.46 -27.57
CA LEU A 488 -4.63 4.15 -26.14
C LEU A 488 -4.68 5.40 -25.26
N ALA A 489 -4.17 6.54 -25.73
CA ALA A 489 -4.22 7.80 -25.00
C ALA A 489 -5.67 8.28 -24.76
N HIS A 490 -6.57 7.95 -25.68
CA HIS A 490 -7.98 8.34 -25.65
C HIS A 490 -8.92 7.20 -25.21
N PHE A 491 -8.36 6.06 -24.82
CA PHE A 491 -9.14 4.92 -24.34
C PHE A 491 -10.06 5.34 -23.18
N PRO A 492 -11.36 5.02 -23.16
CA PRO A 492 -12.27 5.42 -22.09
C PRO A 492 -12.11 4.55 -20.83
N GLU A 493 -12.48 5.09 -19.67
CA GLU A 493 -12.56 4.28 -18.44
C GLU A 493 -13.73 3.30 -18.52
N GLY A 494 -13.48 2.04 -18.22
CA GLY A 494 -14.43 0.95 -18.38
C GLY A 494 -14.67 0.51 -19.84
N GLY A 495 -13.79 0.87 -20.77
CA GLY A 495 -13.90 0.48 -22.19
C GLY A 495 -13.60 -1.00 -22.43
N VAL A 496 -14.09 -1.54 -23.55
CA VAL A 496 -13.69 -2.86 -24.06
C VAL A 496 -12.75 -2.66 -25.23
N LEU A 497 -11.49 -3.08 -25.11
CA LEU A 497 -10.49 -2.94 -26.15
C LEU A 497 -10.74 -3.96 -27.27
N VAL A 498 -10.87 -3.50 -28.51
CA VAL A 498 -10.98 -4.37 -29.69
C VAL A 498 -9.84 -4.07 -30.64
N ALA A 499 -9.01 -5.06 -30.97
CA ALA A 499 -7.85 -4.84 -31.83
C ALA A 499 -7.55 -6.04 -32.74
N ARG A 500 -6.76 -5.81 -33.79
CA ARG A 500 -6.38 -6.88 -34.72
C ARG A 500 -5.34 -7.84 -34.13
N HIS A 501 -4.38 -7.32 -33.37
CA HIS A 501 -3.26 -8.11 -32.84
C HIS A 501 -3.09 -7.90 -31.34
N SER A 502 -2.65 -8.94 -30.63
CA SER A 502 -2.20 -8.81 -29.24
C SER A 502 -0.93 -7.94 -29.16
N SER A 503 -0.86 -7.02 -28.20
CA SER A 503 0.30 -6.14 -27.97
C SER A 503 0.58 -6.01 -26.46
N GLN A 504 1.85 -5.85 -26.09
CA GLN A 504 2.26 -5.71 -24.68
C GLN A 504 1.95 -4.31 -24.14
N GLU A 505 1.88 -3.34 -25.04
CA GLU A 505 1.66 -1.93 -24.79
C GLU A 505 0.25 -1.64 -24.26
N TYR A 506 -0.69 -2.57 -24.42
CA TYR A 506 -2.03 -2.49 -23.80
C TYR A 506 -2.00 -2.44 -22.27
N VAL A 507 -0.89 -2.84 -21.63
CA VAL A 507 -0.69 -2.75 -20.18
C VAL A 507 -0.99 -1.34 -19.63
N VAL A 508 -0.79 -0.29 -20.43
CA VAL A 508 -1.04 1.11 -20.07
C VAL A 508 -2.52 1.37 -19.77
N VAL A 509 -3.44 0.65 -20.43
CA VAL A 509 -4.88 0.82 -20.29
C VAL A 509 -5.58 -0.34 -19.58
N MET A 510 -4.90 -1.46 -19.31
CA MET A 510 -5.50 -2.66 -18.71
C MET A 510 -6.28 -2.39 -17.42
N ARG A 511 -5.77 -1.52 -16.52
CA ARG A 511 -6.49 -1.14 -15.28
C ARG A 511 -7.82 -0.41 -15.52
N ARG A 512 -7.96 0.21 -16.69
CA ARG A 512 -9.15 0.96 -17.12
C ARG A 512 -10.03 0.12 -18.05
N CYS A 513 -9.56 -1.05 -18.44
CA CYS A 513 -10.21 -1.92 -19.40
C CYS A 513 -11.19 -2.84 -18.68
N SER A 514 -12.40 -2.94 -19.22
CA SER A 514 -13.40 -3.88 -18.75
C SER A 514 -13.32 -5.21 -19.48
N GLY A 515 -12.67 -5.27 -20.64
CA GLY A 515 -12.38 -6.53 -21.35
C GLY A 515 -11.58 -6.30 -22.64
N ILE A 516 -10.87 -7.32 -23.10
CA ILE A 516 -10.04 -7.24 -24.32
C ILE A 516 -10.50 -8.32 -25.32
N ILE A 517 -10.65 -7.91 -26.58
CA ILE A 517 -10.97 -8.76 -27.72
C ILE A 517 -9.89 -8.54 -28.79
N VAL A 518 -9.18 -9.60 -29.18
CA VAL A 518 -8.21 -9.52 -30.27
C VAL A 518 -8.48 -10.56 -31.37
N GLU A 519 -8.25 -10.21 -32.64
CA GLU A 519 -8.43 -11.15 -33.77
C GLU A 519 -7.26 -12.13 -33.91
N ALA A 520 -6.05 -11.74 -33.51
CA ALA A 520 -4.86 -12.57 -33.60
C ALA A 520 -3.97 -12.42 -32.36
N GLY A 521 -3.69 -13.53 -31.69
CA GLY A 521 -2.84 -13.61 -30.51
C GLY A 521 -2.76 -15.04 -29.98
N SER A 522 -1.90 -15.27 -28.98
CA SER A 522 -1.84 -16.56 -28.28
C SER A 522 -2.48 -16.44 -26.89
N VAL A 523 -3.33 -17.39 -26.53
CA VAL A 523 -3.87 -17.54 -25.17
C VAL A 523 -2.79 -17.81 -24.12
N SER A 524 -1.59 -18.22 -24.51
CA SER A 524 -0.43 -18.41 -23.63
C SER A 524 0.65 -17.34 -23.77
N GLY A 525 0.42 -16.33 -24.61
CA GLY A 525 1.38 -15.25 -24.88
C GLY A 525 1.52 -14.22 -23.74
N HIS A 526 2.50 -13.34 -23.84
CA HIS A 526 2.81 -12.34 -22.81
C HIS A 526 1.62 -11.42 -22.47
N MET A 527 0.83 -11.00 -23.46
CA MET A 527 -0.39 -10.20 -23.24
C MET A 527 -1.45 -10.97 -22.45
N ALA A 528 -1.61 -12.27 -22.69
CA ALA A 528 -2.55 -13.12 -21.94
C ALA A 528 -2.12 -13.30 -20.48
N ALA A 529 -0.82 -13.45 -20.22
CA ALA A 529 -0.28 -13.49 -18.87
C ALA A 529 -0.53 -12.17 -18.10
N LEU A 530 -0.28 -11.03 -18.74
CA LEU A 530 -0.59 -9.71 -18.17
C LEU A 530 -2.09 -9.55 -17.91
N ALA A 531 -2.95 -9.91 -18.86
CA ALA A 531 -4.40 -9.81 -18.67
C ALA A 531 -4.89 -10.61 -17.44
N ARG A 532 -4.32 -11.79 -17.18
CA ARG A 532 -4.61 -12.58 -15.96
C ARG A 532 -4.11 -11.89 -14.69
N GLU A 533 -2.91 -11.33 -14.73
CA GLU A 533 -2.33 -10.58 -13.60
C GLU A 533 -3.20 -9.38 -13.21
N PHE A 534 -3.73 -8.66 -14.20
CA PHE A 534 -4.62 -7.51 -13.99
C PHE A 534 -6.09 -7.89 -13.82
N GLY A 535 -6.45 -9.17 -13.93
CA GLY A 535 -7.83 -9.67 -13.80
C GLY A 535 -8.78 -9.14 -14.88
N VAL A 536 -8.27 -8.82 -16.07
CA VAL A 536 -9.06 -8.30 -17.20
C VAL A 536 -9.58 -9.47 -18.04
N PRO A 537 -10.89 -9.58 -18.30
CA PRO A 537 -11.45 -10.60 -19.19
C PRO A 537 -10.89 -10.44 -20.61
N THR A 538 -10.31 -11.50 -21.18
CA THR A 538 -9.66 -11.42 -22.49
C THR A 538 -9.94 -12.64 -23.34
N ILE A 539 -10.38 -12.40 -24.58
CA ILE A 539 -10.62 -13.44 -25.58
C ILE A 539 -9.85 -13.17 -26.88
N VAL A 540 -9.51 -14.24 -27.58
CA VAL A 540 -8.94 -14.23 -28.92
C VAL A 540 -10.01 -14.77 -29.87
N SER A 541 -10.50 -13.95 -30.79
CA SER A 541 -11.56 -14.32 -31.71
C SER A 541 -10.98 -14.81 -33.04
N PRO A 542 -11.40 -15.99 -33.55
CA PRO A 542 -11.04 -16.43 -34.89
C PRO A 542 -11.77 -15.66 -36.01
N ASP A 543 -12.82 -14.90 -35.66
CA ASP A 543 -13.62 -14.08 -36.56
C ASP A 543 -13.15 -12.62 -36.57
N ALA A 544 -13.53 -11.86 -37.61
CA ALA A 544 -13.21 -10.43 -37.74
C ALA A 544 -13.96 -9.55 -36.71
N ALA A 545 -13.47 -9.53 -35.47
CA ALA A 545 -14.03 -8.80 -34.33
C ALA A 545 -14.17 -7.29 -34.60
N LEU A 546 -13.23 -6.68 -35.32
CA LEU A 546 -13.29 -5.24 -35.67
C LEU A 546 -14.44 -4.93 -36.63
N GLU A 547 -14.83 -5.88 -37.48
CA GLU A 547 -15.96 -5.70 -38.41
C GLU A 547 -17.30 -5.96 -37.74
N ARG A 548 -17.36 -6.98 -36.87
CA ARG A 548 -18.59 -7.43 -36.21
C ARG A 548 -19.00 -6.56 -35.01
N ILE A 549 -18.05 -5.84 -34.41
CA ILE A 549 -18.30 -4.98 -33.24
C ILE A 549 -18.01 -3.53 -33.63
N PRO A 550 -19.02 -2.70 -33.93
CA PRO A 550 -18.79 -1.30 -34.27
C PRO A 550 -18.23 -0.50 -33.09
N ALA A 551 -17.29 0.42 -33.34
CA ALA A 551 -16.70 1.27 -32.32
C ALA A 551 -17.77 2.11 -31.58
N GLY A 552 -17.59 2.26 -30.27
CA GLY A 552 -18.53 2.93 -29.36
C GLY A 552 -19.74 2.09 -28.95
N THR A 553 -19.97 0.94 -29.59
CA THR A 553 -21.09 0.05 -29.23
C THR A 553 -20.85 -0.53 -27.85
N GLU A 554 -21.87 -0.48 -27.00
CA GLU A 554 -21.80 -1.14 -25.71
C GLU A 554 -21.83 -2.66 -25.91
N VAL A 555 -20.88 -3.38 -25.32
CA VAL A 555 -20.78 -4.84 -25.43
C VAL A 555 -20.55 -5.49 -24.08
N THR A 556 -20.95 -6.75 -23.98
CA THR A 556 -20.61 -7.63 -22.85
C THR A 556 -19.70 -8.76 -23.34
N VAL A 557 -18.50 -8.84 -22.77
CA VAL A 557 -17.49 -9.88 -23.06
C VAL A 557 -17.64 -10.98 -22.04
N ASP A 558 -17.98 -12.19 -22.49
CA ASP A 558 -18.01 -13.40 -21.69
C ASP A 558 -16.77 -14.23 -22.00
N ALA A 559 -15.71 -14.02 -21.20
CA ALA A 559 -14.47 -14.76 -21.30
C ALA A 559 -14.50 -16.07 -20.48
N PHE A 560 -15.67 -16.58 -20.10
CA PHE A 560 -15.83 -17.96 -19.63
C PHE A 560 -16.30 -18.89 -20.74
N THR A 561 -17.12 -18.39 -21.68
CA THR A 561 -17.62 -19.16 -22.82
C THR A 561 -17.03 -18.76 -24.16
N GLY A 562 -16.22 -17.70 -24.20
CA GLY A 562 -15.63 -17.21 -25.44
C GLY A 562 -16.64 -16.49 -26.32
N ARG A 563 -17.55 -15.71 -25.71
CA ARG A 563 -18.67 -15.05 -26.41
C ARG A 563 -18.67 -13.55 -26.20
N VAL A 564 -19.23 -12.83 -27.16
CA VAL A 564 -19.48 -11.38 -27.04
C VAL A 564 -20.91 -11.07 -27.45
N TYR A 565 -21.62 -10.33 -26.61
CA TYR A 565 -23.00 -9.92 -26.82
C TYR A 565 -23.09 -8.41 -27.06
N ALA A 566 -24.06 -8.00 -27.88
CA ALA A 566 -24.41 -6.59 -28.03
C ALA A 566 -25.18 -6.10 -26.79
N GLY A 567 -24.80 -4.93 -26.28
CA GLY A 567 -25.41 -4.31 -25.11
C GLY A 567 -24.97 -4.91 -23.78
N THR A 568 -25.72 -4.57 -22.73
CA THR A 568 -25.54 -5.09 -21.37
C THR A 568 -26.28 -6.43 -21.22
N VAL A 569 -25.57 -7.50 -20.89
CA VAL A 569 -26.18 -8.74 -20.44
C VAL A 569 -26.20 -8.76 -18.91
N ASN A 570 -27.31 -8.32 -18.32
CA ASN A 570 -27.43 -8.15 -16.87
C ASN A 570 -27.31 -9.47 -16.12
N GLU A 571 -27.72 -10.59 -16.73
CA GLU A 571 -27.64 -11.92 -16.17
C GLU A 571 -26.19 -12.36 -15.97
N LEU A 572 -25.31 -12.13 -16.96
CA LEU A 572 -23.87 -12.41 -16.88
C LEU A 572 -23.17 -11.47 -15.89
N LEU A 573 -23.58 -10.20 -15.84
CA LEU A 573 -23.02 -9.23 -14.89
C LEU A 573 -23.49 -9.50 -13.46
N SER A 574 -24.74 -9.93 -13.28
CA SER A 574 -25.30 -10.32 -11.97
C SER A 574 -24.76 -11.66 -11.49
N ALA A 575 -24.43 -12.58 -12.41
CA ALA A 575 -23.69 -13.79 -12.13
C ALA A 575 -22.31 -13.46 -11.52
N MET A 576 -21.68 -12.37 -11.97
CA MET A 576 -20.42 -11.89 -11.40
C MET A 576 -20.57 -10.95 -10.21
N ARG A 577 -21.78 -10.51 -9.85
CA ARG A 577 -21.99 -9.74 -8.62
C ARG A 577 -21.68 -10.64 -7.44
N ARG A 578 -20.69 -10.22 -6.64
CA ARG A 578 -20.47 -10.75 -5.29
C ARG A 578 -21.82 -10.71 -4.57
N ASP A 579 -22.16 -11.76 -3.84
CA ASP A 579 -23.11 -11.57 -2.75
C ASP A 579 -22.59 -10.41 -1.91
N GLU A 580 -23.44 -9.41 -1.69
CA GLU A 580 -23.24 -8.52 -0.56
C GLU A 580 -23.21 -9.42 0.67
N ALA A 581 -22.00 -9.76 1.13
CA ALA A 581 -21.83 -10.47 2.37
C ALA A 581 -22.25 -9.51 3.46
N HIS A 582 -23.55 -9.51 3.81
CA HIS A 582 -24.14 -8.57 4.75
C HIS A 582 -23.54 -8.78 6.14
N MET A 583 -22.45 -8.07 6.42
CA MET A 583 -21.81 -8.05 7.74
C MET A 583 -22.56 -7.16 8.74
N LYS A 584 -23.49 -6.32 8.25
CA LYS A 584 -24.30 -5.43 9.09
C LYS A 584 -25.08 -6.23 10.13
N GLY A 585 -24.92 -5.86 11.39
CA GLY A 585 -25.54 -6.55 12.54
C GLY A 585 -24.74 -7.72 13.10
N THR A 586 -23.53 -8.00 12.57
CA THR A 586 -22.59 -8.92 13.22
C THR A 586 -21.77 -8.19 14.30
N PRO A 587 -21.35 -8.88 15.39
CA PRO A 587 -20.49 -8.27 16.42
C PRO A 587 -19.19 -7.69 15.85
N VAL A 588 -18.62 -8.36 14.84
CA VAL A 588 -17.40 -7.93 14.14
C VAL A 588 -17.60 -6.59 13.43
N TYR A 589 -18.73 -6.43 12.72
CA TYR A 589 -19.06 -5.19 12.03
C TYR A 589 -19.37 -4.05 13.00
N GLU A 590 -20.12 -4.32 14.08
CA GLU A 590 -20.41 -3.32 15.11
C GLU A 590 -19.14 -2.84 15.81
N GLN A 591 -18.16 -3.72 16.01
CA GLN A 591 -16.87 -3.32 16.56
C GLN A 591 -16.07 -2.49 15.55
N LEU A 592 -16.03 -2.88 14.27
CA LEU A 592 -15.42 -2.07 13.21
C LEU A 592 -16.04 -0.67 13.19
N GLN A 593 -17.37 -0.55 13.27
CA GLN A 593 -18.06 0.74 13.24
C GLN A 593 -17.65 1.63 14.42
N ARG A 594 -17.52 1.07 15.63
CA ARG A 594 -17.06 1.80 16.81
C ARG A 594 -15.59 2.21 16.70
N ILE A 595 -14.71 1.29 16.28
CA ILE A 595 -13.29 1.56 16.05
C ILE A 595 -13.09 2.66 15.00
N ALA A 596 -13.81 2.56 13.88
CA ALA A 596 -13.69 3.49 12.77
C ALA A 596 -14.01 4.93 13.16
N GLN A 597 -14.88 5.18 14.15
CA GLN A 597 -15.19 6.52 14.64
C GLN A 597 -13.96 7.27 15.18
N HIS A 598 -12.93 6.54 15.63
CA HIS A 598 -11.68 7.10 16.13
C HIS A 598 -10.57 7.18 15.07
N ILE A 599 -10.79 6.62 13.88
CA ILE A 599 -9.78 6.48 12.83
C ILE A 599 -10.15 7.27 11.58
N VAL A 600 -11.33 7.03 11.01
CA VAL A 600 -11.73 7.46 9.65
C VAL A 600 -12.21 8.92 9.54
N PRO A 601 -13.08 9.45 10.43
CA PRO A 601 -13.65 10.78 10.24
C PRO A 601 -12.60 11.89 10.15
N LEU A 602 -12.76 12.78 9.18
CA LEU A 602 -11.94 13.99 9.03
C LEU A 602 -12.70 15.21 9.56
N ASN A 603 -12.34 15.66 10.75
CA ASN A 603 -12.93 16.83 11.40
C ASN A 603 -12.11 18.10 11.13
N LEU A 604 -10.79 17.98 11.01
CA LEU A 604 -9.87 19.10 10.76
C LEU A 604 -9.75 19.44 9.27
N ILE A 605 -10.80 20.03 8.69
CA ILE A 605 -10.85 20.32 7.24
C ILE A 605 -10.10 21.62 6.88
N ASN A 606 -10.29 22.69 7.67
CA ASN A 606 -9.79 24.03 7.36
C ASN A 606 -8.52 24.40 8.16
N PRO A 607 -7.34 24.50 7.51
CA PRO A 607 -6.08 24.88 8.18
C PRO A 607 -6.05 26.28 8.79
N ALA A 608 -6.97 27.15 8.40
CA ALA A 608 -7.07 28.52 8.92
C ALA A 608 -8.01 28.64 10.13
N ALA A 609 -8.70 27.55 10.51
CA ALA A 609 -9.67 27.57 11.59
C ALA A 609 -8.96 27.50 12.97
N PRO A 610 -9.49 28.17 14.01
CA PRO A 610 -8.89 28.20 15.35
C PRO A 610 -8.70 26.81 15.98
N GLU A 611 -9.56 25.86 15.66
CA GLU A 611 -9.55 24.49 16.13
C GLU A 611 -8.46 23.62 15.50
N PHE A 612 -7.78 24.09 14.44
CA PHE A 612 -6.70 23.37 13.75
C PHE A 612 -5.40 23.36 14.57
N THR A 613 -5.45 22.66 15.70
CA THR A 613 -4.39 22.56 16.72
C THR A 613 -4.11 21.08 17.04
N PRO A 614 -2.95 20.75 17.66
CA PRO A 614 -2.69 19.38 18.12
C PRO A 614 -3.80 18.81 19.01
N ALA A 615 -4.28 19.62 19.97
CA ALA A 615 -5.38 19.25 20.86
C ALA A 615 -6.74 19.12 20.15
N GLY A 616 -6.89 19.73 18.96
CA GLY A 616 -8.08 19.60 18.12
C GLY A 616 -8.15 18.27 17.36
N CYS A 617 -7.09 17.46 17.35
CA CYS A 617 -7.06 16.18 16.65
C CYS A 617 -7.86 15.12 17.42
N ARG A 618 -9.00 14.69 16.88
CA ARG A 618 -9.89 13.70 17.55
C ARG A 618 -9.78 12.30 16.97
N THR A 619 -9.33 12.19 15.73
CA THR A 619 -9.14 10.93 15.00
C THR A 619 -7.72 10.79 14.45
N LEU A 620 -7.34 9.58 14.04
CA LEU A 620 -6.05 9.38 13.34
C LEU A 620 -5.99 10.13 12.00
N HIS A 621 -7.11 10.28 11.30
CA HIS A 621 -7.18 11.10 10.09
C HIS A 621 -6.95 12.60 10.38
N ASP A 622 -7.45 13.12 11.50
CA ASP A 622 -7.16 14.50 11.92
C ASP A 622 -5.67 14.71 12.19
N LEU A 623 -5.02 13.77 12.89
CA LEU A 623 -3.57 13.79 13.12
C LEU A 623 -2.80 13.77 11.80
N ALA A 624 -3.17 12.88 10.88
CA ALA A 624 -2.56 12.79 9.56
C ALA A 624 -2.67 14.12 8.82
N ARG A 625 -3.87 14.71 8.81
CA ARG A 625 -4.15 15.99 8.15
C ARG A 625 -3.35 17.14 8.74
N PHE A 626 -3.26 17.21 10.07
CA PHE A 626 -2.47 18.21 10.78
C PHE A 626 -0.98 18.04 10.47
N CYS A 627 -0.46 16.82 10.62
CA CYS A 627 0.94 16.53 10.38
C CYS A 627 1.37 16.84 8.95
N HIS A 628 0.55 16.43 7.98
CA HIS A 628 0.75 16.75 6.58
C HIS A 628 0.71 18.26 6.32
N GLU A 629 -0.20 19.01 6.95
CA GLU A 629 -0.26 20.47 6.76
C GLU A 629 0.98 21.19 7.31
N PHE A 630 1.37 20.86 8.53
CA PHE A 630 2.47 21.54 9.20
C PHE A 630 3.85 21.05 8.76
N SER A 631 3.96 19.84 8.19
CA SER A 631 5.22 19.39 7.60
C SER A 631 5.70 20.31 6.48
N TYR A 632 4.79 20.80 5.64
CA TYR A 632 5.13 21.79 4.61
C TYR A 632 5.55 23.13 5.20
N LYS A 633 4.89 23.59 6.27
CA LYS A 633 5.25 24.86 6.94
C LYS A 633 6.65 24.81 7.57
N GLU A 634 7.04 23.67 8.13
CA GLU A 634 8.37 23.49 8.71
C GLU A 634 9.45 23.36 7.62
N MET A 635 9.14 22.69 6.50
CA MET A 635 10.03 22.68 5.33
C MET A 635 10.20 24.09 4.73
N PHE A 636 9.16 24.93 4.71
CA PHE A 636 9.26 26.30 4.22
C PHE A 636 10.24 27.18 5.03
N GLN A 637 10.30 27.00 6.37
CA GLN A 637 11.19 27.78 7.24
C GLN A 637 12.69 27.50 7.02
N ILE A 638 13.04 26.43 6.30
CA ILE A 638 14.43 26.11 5.93
C ILE A 638 15.05 27.22 5.06
N SER A 639 14.26 27.86 4.19
CA SER A 639 14.67 29.00 3.35
C SER A 639 15.28 30.13 4.18
N ASP A 640 14.61 30.52 5.27
CA ASP A 640 15.02 31.65 6.10
C ASP A 640 16.33 31.36 6.84
N LEU A 641 16.55 30.10 7.24
CA LEU A 641 17.78 29.63 7.87
C LEU A 641 18.96 29.62 6.88
N ALA A 642 18.75 29.10 5.67
CA ALA A 642 19.79 29.03 4.65
C ALA A 642 20.35 30.41 4.27
N SER A 643 19.49 31.44 4.25
CA SER A 643 19.89 32.82 3.93
C SER A 643 20.88 33.46 4.91
N LYS A 644 21.08 32.88 6.11
CA LYS A 644 21.96 33.44 7.16
C LYS A 644 23.41 32.93 7.10
N PHE A 645 23.70 31.90 6.31
CA PHE A 645 25.01 31.25 6.28
C PHE A 645 25.74 31.51 4.94
N HIS A 646 26.88 32.20 5.01
CA HIS A 646 27.68 32.58 3.84
C HIS A 646 28.80 31.54 3.58
N GLY A 647 28.87 30.96 2.37
CA GLY A 647 30.08 30.23 1.89
C GLY A 647 29.91 28.84 1.25
N TRP A 648 28.71 28.25 1.24
CA TRP A 648 28.52 26.78 1.12
C TRP A 648 27.71 26.31 -0.08
N SER A 649 27.38 27.23 -0.98
CA SER A 649 26.46 27.03 -2.09
C SER A 649 27.18 27.05 -3.43
N LEU A 650 26.75 26.22 -4.38
CA LEU A 650 27.26 26.23 -5.75
C LEU A 650 26.60 27.37 -6.54
N ARG A 651 27.38 28.23 -7.22
CA ARG A 651 26.80 29.28 -8.05
C ARG A 651 26.21 28.69 -9.33
N LEU A 652 24.97 29.02 -9.67
CA LEU A 652 24.40 28.66 -10.96
C LEU A 652 25.01 29.57 -12.05
N ASP A 653 25.66 28.96 -13.03
CA ASP A 653 26.13 29.62 -14.25
C ASP A 653 24.98 29.67 -15.27
N ALA A 654 24.17 30.71 -15.15
CA ALA A 654 23.05 31.00 -16.04
C ALA A 654 23.03 32.50 -16.31
N ALA A 655 22.67 32.90 -17.53
CA ALA A 655 22.45 34.29 -17.88
C ALA A 655 21.12 34.74 -17.24
N LEU A 656 21.09 34.96 -15.93
CA LEU A 656 19.91 35.42 -15.20
C LEU A 656 20.19 36.75 -14.53
N PRO A 657 19.17 37.60 -14.31
CA PRO A 657 19.38 38.91 -13.73
C PRO A 657 19.50 38.88 -12.19
N MET A 658 19.85 37.72 -11.62
CA MET A 658 20.04 37.45 -10.20
C MET A 658 21.07 36.32 -10.02
N ASP A 659 21.89 36.41 -8.98
CA ASP A 659 22.82 35.34 -8.61
C ASP A 659 22.08 34.26 -7.82
N ILE A 660 22.05 33.03 -8.37
CA ILE A 660 21.43 31.87 -7.72
C ILE A 660 22.50 30.95 -7.14
N HIS A 661 22.32 30.59 -5.89
CA HIS A 661 23.22 29.79 -5.06
C HIS A 661 22.54 28.48 -4.66
N LEU A 662 23.08 27.35 -5.10
CA LEU A 662 22.48 26.03 -5.01
C LEU A 662 22.96 25.25 -3.77
N ILE A 663 22.05 24.52 -3.14
CA ILE A 663 22.32 23.54 -2.09
C ILE A 663 21.67 22.22 -2.51
N ASP A 664 22.48 21.20 -2.80
CA ASP A 664 21.98 19.88 -3.23
C ASP A 664 21.78 18.93 -2.04
N LEU A 665 20.53 18.55 -1.80
CA LEU A 665 20.11 17.59 -0.78
C LEU A 665 20.28 16.13 -1.22
N GLY A 666 20.65 15.89 -2.49
CA GLY A 666 20.84 14.58 -3.09
C GLY A 666 20.03 14.42 -4.37
N ASN A 667 20.68 13.92 -5.42
CA ASN A 667 20.11 13.71 -6.75
C ASN A 667 19.50 14.98 -7.40
N GLY A 668 19.82 16.18 -6.88
CA GLY A 668 19.42 17.45 -7.47
C GLY A 668 20.29 17.86 -8.66
N LEU A 669 21.50 17.30 -8.74
CA LEU A 669 22.43 17.41 -9.87
C LEU A 669 22.58 16.06 -10.59
N VAL A 670 23.00 16.08 -11.86
CA VAL A 670 23.26 14.85 -12.63
C VAL A 670 24.48 14.09 -12.08
N ASP A 671 24.42 12.76 -12.08
CA ASP A 671 25.55 11.91 -11.70
C ASP A 671 26.75 12.22 -12.63
N ASN A 672 27.85 12.74 -12.06
CA ASN A 672 29.03 13.28 -12.75
C ASN A 672 29.00 14.77 -13.18
N ALA A 673 28.20 15.62 -12.53
CA ALA A 673 28.30 17.07 -12.73
C ALA A 673 29.74 17.57 -12.47
N SER A 674 30.44 18.03 -13.51
CA SER A 674 31.78 18.64 -13.37
C SER A 674 31.67 19.99 -12.66
N ILE A 675 31.97 20.03 -11.36
CA ILE A 675 32.00 21.26 -10.58
C ILE A 675 33.34 21.94 -10.81
N LYS A 676 33.34 23.02 -11.60
CA LYS A 676 34.52 23.89 -11.80
C LYS A 676 34.23 25.23 -11.15
N TRP A 677 35.20 25.76 -10.40
CA TRP A 677 35.11 27.10 -9.77
C TRP A 677 33.88 27.30 -8.88
N ASN A 678 33.43 26.24 -8.20
CA ASN A 678 32.24 26.26 -7.34
C ASN A 678 30.96 26.71 -8.09
N ALA A 679 30.89 26.44 -9.40
CA ALA A 679 29.76 26.78 -10.25
C ALA A 679 29.22 25.57 -11.04
N VAL A 680 27.93 25.62 -11.38
CA VAL A 680 27.19 24.55 -12.07
C VAL A 680 26.38 25.15 -13.20
N LYS A 681 26.38 24.52 -14.38
CA LYS A 681 25.60 24.95 -15.54
C LYS A 681 24.15 24.47 -15.45
N VAL A 682 23.23 25.18 -16.09
CA VAL A 682 21.79 24.81 -16.15
C VAL A 682 21.57 23.36 -16.59
N GLY A 683 22.30 22.88 -17.60
CA GLY A 683 22.17 21.50 -18.09
C GLY A 683 22.62 20.40 -17.11
N GLN A 684 23.27 20.77 -15.99
CA GLN A 684 23.71 19.83 -14.95
C GLN A 684 22.69 19.70 -13.81
N ILE A 685 21.59 20.45 -13.85
CA ILE A 685 20.50 20.36 -12.88
C ILE A 685 19.64 19.12 -13.21
N ALA A 686 19.58 18.16 -12.29
CA ALA A 686 18.73 16.97 -12.38
C ALA A 686 17.32 17.20 -11.80
N SER A 687 17.19 18.11 -10.82
CA SER A 687 15.92 18.45 -10.17
C SER A 687 14.85 18.87 -11.18
N VAL A 688 13.80 18.06 -11.29
CA VAL A 688 12.66 18.30 -12.21
C VAL A 688 12.01 19.67 -11.93
N PRO A 689 11.57 20.00 -10.69
CA PRO A 689 10.90 21.28 -10.45
C PRO A 689 11.83 22.49 -10.65
N PHE A 690 13.14 22.35 -10.39
CA PHE A 690 14.08 23.44 -10.60
C PHE A 690 14.37 23.70 -12.08
N ARG A 691 14.49 22.64 -12.89
CA ARG A 691 14.66 22.79 -14.34
C ARG A 691 13.46 23.50 -14.96
N ALA A 692 12.24 23.09 -14.62
CA ALA A 692 11.02 23.74 -15.10
C ALA A 692 10.95 25.21 -14.68
N LEU A 693 11.36 25.55 -13.45
CA LEU A 693 11.45 26.95 -13.01
C LEU A 693 12.45 27.75 -13.85
N LEU A 694 13.63 27.17 -14.12
CA LEU A 694 14.69 27.80 -14.91
C LEU A 694 14.28 27.99 -16.37
N ASP A 695 13.56 27.04 -16.96
CA ASP A 695 13.02 27.17 -18.33
C ASP A 695 12.12 28.40 -18.45
N GLY A 696 11.28 28.64 -17.44
CA GLY A 696 10.46 29.85 -17.36
C GLY A 696 11.26 31.13 -17.17
N MET A 697 12.29 31.12 -16.32
CA MET A 697 13.15 32.29 -16.10
C MET A 697 14.03 32.62 -17.32
N LEU A 698 14.45 31.61 -18.08
CA LEU A 698 15.30 31.74 -19.26
C LEU A 698 14.51 31.92 -20.56
N ASN A 699 13.17 31.94 -20.47
CA ASN A 699 12.33 32.15 -21.63
C ASN A 699 12.65 33.49 -22.32
N LYS A 700 12.98 33.43 -23.61
CA LYS A 700 13.42 34.58 -24.42
C LYS A 700 12.40 35.73 -24.47
N GLU A 701 11.10 35.41 -24.37
CA GLU A 701 10.03 36.41 -24.44
C GLU A 701 9.99 37.31 -23.20
N VAL A 702 10.46 36.80 -22.05
CA VAL A 702 10.57 37.55 -20.78
C VAL A 702 12.00 38.08 -20.56
N HIS A 703 13.00 37.33 -21.03
CA HIS A 703 14.42 37.62 -20.81
C HIS A 703 14.97 38.78 -21.66
N GLY A 704 14.45 38.96 -22.88
CA GLY A 704 14.87 40.01 -23.84
C GLY A 704 14.40 41.43 -23.53
N LEU A 705 14.00 41.72 -22.29
CA LEU A 705 13.53 43.04 -21.86
C LEU A 705 14.72 43.89 -21.37
N ASP A 706 15.22 44.81 -22.21
CA ASP A 706 16.20 45.82 -21.78
C ASP A 706 15.68 46.61 -20.56
N PRO A 707 16.54 46.93 -19.57
CA PRO A 707 16.14 47.75 -18.43
C PRO A 707 15.68 49.13 -18.92
N ARG A 708 14.41 49.48 -18.67
CA ARG A 708 13.86 50.78 -19.06
C ARG A 708 14.58 51.92 -18.32
N PRO A 709 14.85 53.06 -18.97
CA PRO A 709 15.53 54.19 -18.34
C PRO A 709 14.73 54.71 -17.14
N VAL A 710 15.43 54.89 -16.02
CA VAL A 710 14.88 55.35 -14.75
C VAL A 710 14.39 56.79 -14.87
N ASN A 711 13.13 57.05 -14.53
CA ASN A 711 12.57 58.40 -14.51
C ASN A 711 13.13 59.15 -13.27
N LEU A 712 14.08 60.06 -13.48
CA LEU A 712 14.87 60.76 -12.44
C LEU A 712 14.01 61.41 -11.33
N ARG A 713 12.78 61.83 -11.65
CA ARG A 713 11.84 62.39 -10.66
C ARG A 713 11.31 61.36 -9.65
N GLY A 714 11.13 60.10 -10.06
CA GLY A 714 10.67 59.02 -9.18
C GLY A 714 11.78 58.47 -8.29
N LEU A 715 13.02 58.45 -8.78
CA LEU A 715 14.19 58.03 -7.98
C LEU A 715 14.47 59.02 -6.83
N LEU A 716 14.36 60.32 -7.12
CA LEU A 716 14.55 61.40 -6.13
C LEU A 716 13.47 61.41 -5.03
N SER A 717 12.23 60.97 -5.31
CA SER A 717 11.18 60.90 -4.28
C SER A 717 11.42 59.74 -3.31
N VAL A 718 11.82 58.57 -3.82
CA VAL A 718 12.13 57.38 -3.02
C VAL A 718 13.37 57.61 -2.13
N MET A 719 14.39 58.29 -2.64
CA MET A 719 15.58 58.65 -1.84
C MET A 719 15.27 59.68 -0.73
N ARG A 720 14.30 60.59 -0.94
CA ARG A 720 13.92 61.62 0.02
C ARG A 720 13.04 61.10 1.16
N GLU A 721 12.20 60.11 0.89
CA GLU A 721 11.40 59.42 1.92
C GLU A 721 12.28 58.59 2.88
N GLN A 722 13.37 57.98 2.36
CA GLN A 722 14.27 57.16 3.18
C GLN A 722 15.25 57.96 4.05
N THR A 723 15.53 59.22 3.71
CA THR A 723 16.39 60.09 4.55
C THR A 723 15.65 60.68 5.75
N LEU A 724 14.31 60.65 5.76
CA LEU A 724 13.46 61.20 6.82
C LEU A 724 12.81 60.14 7.72
N ALA A 725 12.92 58.84 7.39
CA ALA A 725 12.41 57.75 8.20
C ALA A 725 13.42 57.35 9.31
N PRO A 726 13.08 57.44 10.61
CA PRO A 726 13.99 57.05 11.67
C PRO A 726 14.14 55.52 11.72
N GLY A 727 15.37 55.03 11.52
CA GLY A 727 15.80 53.72 12.02
C GLY A 727 15.83 52.56 11.02
N HIS A 728 16.60 52.64 9.93
CA HIS A 728 17.08 51.44 9.20
C HIS A 728 18.54 51.63 8.75
N VAL A 729 19.46 51.76 9.71
CA VAL A 729 20.91 51.68 9.45
C VAL A 729 21.31 50.21 9.54
N GLY A 730 21.31 49.48 8.43
CA GLY A 730 21.78 48.08 8.44
C GLY A 730 21.67 47.25 7.16
N GLU A 731 20.75 47.53 6.24
CA GLU A 731 20.54 46.65 5.08
C GLU A 731 21.33 47.12 3.85
N ARG A 732 22.56 46.61 3.71
CA ARG A 732 23.34 46.74 2.48
C ARG A 732 22.64 46.00 1.34
N PHE A 733 22.52 46.67 0.20
CA PHE A 733 22.10 46.12 -1.10
C PHE A 733 22.94 44.89 -1.50
N GLY A 734 22.28 43.74 -1.78
CA GLY A 734 22.89 42.61 -2.51
C GLY A 734 22.85 41.20 -1.89
N ASP A 735 21.77 40.79 -1.20
CA ASP A 735 21.65 39.40 -0.73
C ASP A 735 21.37 38.42 -1.89
N ARG A 736 22.05 37.26 -1.86
CA ARG A 736 22.01 36.20 -2.88
C ARG A 736 20.65 35.48 -2.91
N SER A 737 20.24 34.99 -4.08
CA SER A 737 19.10 34.08 -4.19
C SER A 737 19.57 32.63 -3.96
N TYR A 738 18.78 31.83 -3.26
CA TYR A 738 19.16 30.45 -2.91
C TYR A 738 18.18 29.44 -3.51
N ALA A 739 18.69 28.28 -3.96
CA ALA A 739 17.89 27.14 -4.39
C ALA A 739 18.36 25.89 -3.66
N ILE A 740 17.48 25.29 -2.86
CA ILE A 740 17.72 24.02 -2.18
C ILE A 740 17.00 22.94 -2.99
N ILE A 741 17.75 22.00 -3.53
CA ILE A 741 17.27 21.09 -4.58
C ILE A 741 17.46 19.62 -4.23
N ALA A 742 16.55 18.79 -4.70
CA ALA A 742 16.70 17.34 -4.85
C ALA A 742 16.02 16.91 -6.16
N ASP A 743 16.09 15.63 -6.52
CA ASP A 743 15.46 15.05 -7.71
C ASP A 743 14.02 15.53 -7.95
N LYS A 744 13.18 15.49 -6.91
CA LYS A 744 11.74 15.80 -6.94
C LYS A 744 11.35 17.01 -6.09
N TYR A 745 12.32 17.74 -5.52
CA TYR A 745 12.05 18.83 -4.57
C TYR A 745 12.82 20.09 -4.90
N LEU A 746 12.18 21.24 -4.72
CA LEU A 746 12.79 22.56 -4.83
C LEU A 746 12.24 23.47 -3.74
N ASN A 747 13.16 24.10 -3.01
CA ASN A 747 12.88 25.29 -2.24
C ASN A 747 13.73 26.44 -2.78
N PHE A 748 13.09 27.44 -3.38
CA PHE A 748 13.74 28.55 -4.05
C PHE A 748 13.39 29.88 -3.38
N SER A 749 14.42 30.61 -2.99
CA SER A 749 14.30 31.88 -2.30
C SER A 749 14.94 32.95 -3.17
N SER A 750 14.10 33.78 -3.80
CA SER A 750 14.52 34.87 -4.65
C SER A 750 14.61 36.18 -3.86
N ARG A 751 15.77 36.81 -3.88
CA ARG A 751 15.99 38.18 -3.42
C ARG A 751 16.47 39.01 -4.60
N VAL A 752 15.60 39.89 -5.11
CA VAL A 752 15.89 40.76 -6.24
C VAL A 752 15.49 42.18 -5.90
N GLY A 753 16.49 43.04 -5.64
CA GLY A 753 16.25 44.40 -5.17
C GLY A 753 15.53 44.39 -3.81
N TYR A 754 14.29 44.90 -3.78
CA TYR A 754 13.46 45.01 -2.57
C TYR A 754 12.35 43.94 -2.50
N HIS A 755 12.37 42.95 -3.38
CA HIS A 755 11.36 41.88 -3.43
C HIS A 755 11.93 40.58 -2.89
N TYR A 756 11.14 39.94 -2.04
CA TYR A 756 11.39 38.61 -1.52
C TYR A 756 10.30 37.66 -2.00
N SER A 757 10.70 36.63 -2.73
CA SER A 757 9.79 35.56 -3.14
C SER A 757 10.34 34.22 -2.67
N VAL A 758 9.46 33.35 -2.18
CA VAL A 758 9.81 31.98 -1.79
C VAL A 758 8.88 31.02 -2.51
N ILE A 759 9.46 29.99 -3.13
CA ILE A 759 8.78 28.93 -3.84
C ILE A 759 9.18 27.61 -3.19
N ASP A 760 8.21 26.79 -2.78
CA ASP A 760 8.44 25.47 -2.20
C ASP A 760 7.61 24.42 -2.93
N VAL A 761 8.26 23.36 -3.42
CA VAL A 761 7.70 22.48 -4.45
C VAL A 761 8.14 21.04 -4.22
N TYR A 762 7.18 20.13 -4.32
CA TYR A 762 7.44 18.72 -4.55
C TYR A 762 6.76 18.29 -5.85
N CYS A 763 7.54 17.72 -6.76
CA CYS A 763 7.12 17.31 -8.09
C CYS A 763 7.59 15.87 -8.36
N GLY A 764 6.70 14.91 -8.14
CA GLY A 764 6.92 13.49 -8.34
C GLY A 764 5.76 12.79 -9.05
N ASP A 765 5.88 11.48 -9.20
CA ASP A 765 4.93 10.68 -10.00
C ASP A 765 3.62 10.39 -9.23
N THR A 766 3.64 10.49 -7.90
CA THR A 766 2.45 10.33 -7.06
C THR A 766 1.68 11.64 -6.93
N ILE A 767 0.52 11.75 -7.59
CA ILE A 767 -0.33 12.96 -7.62
C ILE A 767 -0.56 13.55 -6.22
N ASN A 768 -0.91 12.71 -5.24
CA ASN A 768 -1.24 13.17 -3.89
C ASN A 768 -0.08 13.82 -3.12
N LYS A 769 1.17 13.59 -3.55
CA LYS A 769 2.36 14.19 -2.93
C LYS A 769 2.76 15.51 -3.55
N ASN A 770 2.19 15.86 -4.69
CA ASN A 770 2.60 17.00 -5.48
C ASN A 770 1.99 18.32 -4.97
N TYR A 771 2.83 19.34 -4.83
CA TYR A 771 2.39 20.67 -4.42
C TYR A 771 3.34 21.79 -4.89
N ILE A 772 2.79 23.00 -4.90
CA ILE A 772 3.52 24.26 -5.04
C ILE A 772 2.99 25.23 -3.97
N THR A 773 3.90 25.83 -3.22
CA THR A 773 3.62 26.98 -2.35
C THR A 773 4.44 28.15 -2.84
N PHE A 774 3.79 29.28 -3.09
CA PHE A 774 4.41 30.53 -3.52
C PHE A 774 4.11 31.62 -2.50
N THR A 775 5.13 32.36 -2.09
CA THR A 775 5.00 33.52 -1.21
C THR A 775 5.74 34.70 -1.83
N PHE A 776 5.10 35.86 -1.89
CA PHE A 776 5.71 37.11 -2.31
C PHE A 776 5.54 38.18 -1.22
N LYS A 777 6.61 38.91 -0.90
CA LYS A 777 6.62 40.00 0.08
C LYS A 777 7.60 41.11 -0.34
N GLY A 778 7.22 42.38 -0.16
CA GLY A 778 8.14 43.53 -0.20
C GLY A 778 8.07 44.41 -1.46
N GLY A 779 8.82 45.52 -1.42
CA GLY A 779 9.07 46.52 -2.48
C GLY A 779 9.64 47.87 -1.98
N ALA A 780 10.25 48.69 -2.85
CA ALA A 780 10.65 50.09 -2.56
C ALA A 780 9.85 51.09 -3.39
N ALA A 781 8.54 51.11 -3.15
CA ALA A 781 7.60 52.05 -3.73
C ALA A 781 6.66 52.57 -2.63
N ASP A 782 5.85 53.58 -2.92
CA ASP A 782 4.80 54.02 -2.00
C ASP A 782 3.79 52.88 -1.74
N SER A 783 3.08 52.96 -0.61
CA SER A 783 2.17 51.91 -0.13
C SER A 783 1.08 51.53 -1.15
N VAL A 784 0.66 52.47 -2.01
CA VAL A 784 -0.37 52.25 -3.03
C VAL A 784 0.16 51.38 -4.16
N ARG A 785 1.36 51.66 -4.68
CA ARG A 785 1.98 50.85 -5.75
C ARG A 785 2.31 49.43 -5.30
N LYS A 786 2.79 49.26 -4.07
CA LYS A 786 3.02 47.93 -3.47
C LYS A 786 1.75 47.10 -3.45
N ASN A 787 0.65 47.69 -2.98
CA ASN A 787 -0.64 47.02 -2.90
C ASN A 787 -1.17 46.61 -4.29
N ARG A 788 -1.06 47.49 -5.28
CA ARG A 788 -1.46 47.21 -6.67
C ARG A 788 -0.70 46.04 -7.28
N ARG A 789 0.62 45.99 -7.08
CA ARG A 789 1.42 44.85 -7.56
C ARG A 789 1.01 43.55 -6.90
N VAL A 790 0.88 43.54 -5.58
CA VAL A 790 0.46 42.36 -4.80
C VAL A 790 -0.89 41.85 -5.32
N ARG A 791 -1.82 42.76 -5.64
CA ARG A 791 -3.10 42.43 -6.30
C ARG A 791 -2.92 41.89 -7.72
N ALA A 792 -2.03 42.47 -8.53
CA ALA A 792 -1.74 41.98 -9.88
C ALA A 792 -1.15 40.56 -9.87
N ILE A 793 -0.18 40.30 -8.99
CA ILE A 793 0.40 38.98 -8.77
C ILE A 793 -0.69 38.00 -8.29
N ALA A 794 -1.54 38.43 -7.36
CA ALA A 794 -2.63 37.60 -6.87
C ALA A 794 -3.62 37.21 -7.99
N LEU A 795 -3.99 38.15 -8.86
CA LEU A 795 -4.86 37.90 -10.02
C LEU A 795 -4.20 36.95 -11.03
N ILE A 796 -2.90 37.12 -11.30
CA ILE A 796 -2.16 36.20 -12.17
C ILE A 796 -2.20 34.78 -11.60
N LEU A 797 -1.83 34.62 -10.33
CA LEU A 797 -1.77 33.30 -9.69
C LEU A 797 -3.15 32.64 -9.63
N ASP A 798 -4.21 33.40 -9.36
CA ASP A 798 -5.59 32.90 -9.35
C ASP A 798 -6.01 32.40 -10.74
N ARG A 799 -5.75 33.17 -11.80
CA ARG A 799 -6.01 32.77 -13.21
C ARG A 799 -5.21 31.55 -13.65
N GLU A 800 -4.02 31.36 -13.11
CA GLU A 800 -3.16 30.20 -13.39
C GLU A 800 -3.50 28.97 -12.52
N GLY A 801 -4.58 29.03 -11.73
CA GLY A 801 -5.17 27.92 -11.00
C GLY A 801 -4.71 27.77 -9.54
N PHE A 802 -4.00 28.75 -8.98
CA PHE A 802 -3.58 28.73 -7.58
C PHE A 802 -4.69 29.23 -6.66
N LYS A 803 -4.78 28.67 -5.45
CA LYS A 803 -5.57 29.26 -4.37
C LYS A 803 -4.76 30.37 -3.71
N VAL A 804 -5.23 31.61 -3.81
CA VAL A 804 -4.49 32.81 -3.37
C VAL A 804 -5.09 33.44 -2.12
N SER A 805 -4.23 34.00 -1.26
CA SER A 805 -4.57 34.83 -0.11
C SER A 805 -3.66 36.05 -0.07
N VAL A 806 -4.25 37.24 0.09
CA VAL A 806 -3.51 38.50 0.21
C VAL A 806 -3.64 39.05 1.63
N LYS A 807 -2.52 39.41 2.26
CA LYS A 807 -2.49 40.06 3.58
C LYS A 807 -1.51 41.23 3.55
N GLY A 808 -2.02 42.47 3.50
CA GLY A 808 -1.19 43.66 3.43
C GLY A 808 -0.39 43.73 2.13
N ASP A 809 0.93 43.71 2.22
CA ASP A 809 1.87 43.71 1.09
C ASP A 809 2.42 42.31 0.75
N LYS A 810 1.73 41.27 1.23
CA LYS A 810 2.11 39.87 1.06
C LYS A 810 1.06 39.10 0.25
N VAL A 811 1.52 38.32 -0.73
CA VAL A 811 0.73 37.29 -1.43
C VAL A 811 1.20 35.92 -0.98
N ASP A 812 0.26 35.07 -0.57
CA ASP A 812 0.46 33.63 -0.37
C ASP A 812 -0.41 32.88 -1.39
N ALA A 813 0.16 31.91 -2.12
CA ALA A 813 -0.54 31.12 -3.12
C ALA A 813 -0.17 29.63 -3.01
N ARG A 814 -1.13 28.74 -3.25
CA ARG A 814 -0.93 27.29 -3.14
C ARG A 814 -1.64 26.50 -4.24
N LEU A 815 -0.98 25.44 -4.70
CA LEU A 815 -1.50 24.45 -5.64
C LEU A 815 -1.11 23.05 -5.13
N GLN A 816 -2.00 22.06 -5.17
CA GLN A 816 -1.73 20.72 -4.63
C GLN A 816 -2.56 19.63 -5.33
N LYS A 817 -2.07 18.39 -5.31
CA LYS A 817 -2.74 17.19 -5.86
C LYS A 817 -2.95 17.21 -7.38
N TYR A 818 -1.96 17.66 -8.13
CA TYR A 818 -1.98 17.63 -9.60
C TYR A 818 -0.90 16.68 -10.16
N PRO A 819 -1.10 16.12 -11.37
CA PRO A 819 -0.08 15.33 -12.05
C PRO A 819 1.24 16.09 -12.22
N LYS A 820 2.35 15.33 -12.27
CA LYS A 820 3.71 15.85 -12.40
C LYS A 820 3.84 16.87 -13.54
N SER A 821 3.32 16.56 -14.72
CA SER A 821 3.35 17.43 -15.91
C SER A 821 2.67 18.78 -15.68
N TYR A 822 1.57 18.80 -14.91
CA TYR A 822 0.88 20.05 -14.57
C TYR A 822 1.71 20.90 -13.59
N ILE A 823 2.32 20.27 -12.58
CA ILE A 823 3.24 20.97 -11.65
C ILE A 823 4.42 21.57 -12.42
N GLU A 824 5.04 20.82 -13.34
CA GLU A 824 6.12 21.31 -14.20
C GLU A 824 5.68 22.53 -15.04
N SER A 825 4.50 22.47 -15.67
CA SER A 825 3.93 23.62 -16.40
C SER A 825 3.73 24.85 -15.50
N ARG A 826 3.24 24.67 -14.28
CA ARG A 826 3.05 25.80 -13.34
C ARG A 826 4.38 26.36 -12.84
N MET A 827 5.41 25.52 -12.72
CA MET A 827 6.77 25.96 -12.37
C MET A 827 7.39 26.84 -13.46
N ASP A 828 7.20 26.51 -14.73
CA ASP A 828 7.59 27.39 -15.86
C ASP A 828 6.92 28.76 -15.73
N ILE A 829 5.62 28.81 -15.46
CA ILE A 829 4.89 30.06 -15.29
C ILE A 829 5.39 30.87 -14.10
N LEU A 830 5.67 30.23 -12.96
CA LEU A 830 6.27 30.93 -11.81
C LEU A 830 7.66 31.48 -12.14
N GLY A 831 8.44 30.78 -12.97
CA GLY A 831 9.74 31.26 -13.47
C GLY A 831 9.60 32.54 -14.28
N ARG A 832 8.64 32.56 -15.22
CA ARG A 832 8.30 33.76 -16.01
C ARG A 832 7.82 34.90 -15.12
N LEU A 833 6.97 34.60 -14.14
CA LEU A 833 6.42 35.58 -13.19
C LEU A 833 7.53 36.25 -12.37
N LEU A 834 8.53 35.49 -11.91
CA LEU A 834 9.66 36.05 -11.16
C LEU A 834 10.48 37.07 -11.97
N ILE A 835 10.66 36.83 -13.28
CA ILE A 835 11.34 37.81 -14.15
C ILE A 835 10.41 39.00 -14.46
N PHE A 836 9.14 38.73 -14.77
CA PHE A 836 8.14 39.74 -15.10
C PHE A 836 7.91 40.74 -13.95
N THR A 837 7.86 40.26 -12.71
CA THR A 837 7.61 41.10 -11.51
C THR A 837 8.67 42.16 -11.25
N ARG A 838 9.89 42.03 -11.79
CA ARG A 838 10.94 43.08 -11.71
C ARG A 838 10.50 44.42 -12.30
N GLN A 839 9.66 44.40 -13.33
CA GLN A 839 9.29 45.61 -14.08
C GLN A 839 7.96 46.22 -13.62
N LEU A 840 7.19 45.49 -12.83
CA LEU A 840 5.83 45.89 -12.46
C LEU A 840 5.80 47.18 -11.62
N ASP A 841 6.77 47.41 -10.73
CA ASP A 841 6.75 48.58 -9.83
C ASP A 841 6.68 49.92 -10.56
N MET A 842 7.32 50.02 -11.72
CA MET A 842 7.31 51.25 -12.51
C MET A 842 6.00 51.46 -13.28
N LEU A 843 5.18 50.41 -13.41
CA LEU A 843 3.95 50.38 -14.21
C LEU A 843 2.67 50.46 -13.36
N MET A 844 2.74 50.27 -12.04
CA MET A 844 1.57 50.28 -11.14
C MET A 844 1.06 51.69 -10.80
N THR A 845 0.94 52.58 -11.78
CA THR A 845 0.56 53.99 -11.58
C THR A 845 -0.95 54.20 -11.43
N THR A 846 -1.79 53.33 -11.99
CA THR A 846 -3.26 53.41 -11.96
C THR A 846 -3.89 52.11 -11.45
N GLU A 847 -5.19 52.13 -11.10
CA GLU A 847 -5.92 50.89 -10.76
C GLU A 847 -6.07 49.96 -11.97
N GLY A 848 -6.32 50.51 -13.16
CA GLY A 848 -6.43 49.72 -14.39
C GLY A 848 -5.14 48.97 -14.77
N ALA A 849 -3.97 49.46 -14.30
CA ALA A 849 -2.70 48.77 -14.51
C ALA A 849 -2.63 47.38 -13.86
N VAL A 850 -3.45 47.11 -12.84
CA VAL A 850 -3.51 45.83 -12.12
C VAL A 850 -4.08 44.73 -13.02
N GLU A 851 -5.27 44.96 -13.59
CA GLU A 851 -5.91 44.02 -14.52
C GLU A 851 -5.14 43.93 -15.82
N TRP A 852 -4.69 45.06 -16.36
CA TRP A 852 -3.89 45.11 -17.58
C TRP A 852 -2.62 44.26 -17.48
N ALA A 853 -1.87 44.36 -16.38
CA ALA A 853 -0.68 43.54 -16.18
C ALA A 853 -1.02 42.04 -16.06
N ALA A 854 -2.12 41.71 -15.38
CA ALA A 854 -2.56 40.32 -15.25
C ALA A 854 -3.01 39.71 -16.60
N GLU A 855 -3.74 40.47 -17.41
CA GLU A 855 -4.18 40.04 -18.75
C GLU A 855 -3.01 39.83 -19.70
N ASN A 856 -2.08 40.78 -19.74
CA ASN A 856 -0.91 40.67 -20.60
C ASN A 856 -0.03 39.48 -20.20
N PHE A 857 0.12 39.21 -18.90
CA PHE A 857 0.88 38.05 -18.45
C PHE A 857 0.23 36.72 -18.89
N VAL A 858 -1.08 36.56 -18.64
CA VAL A 858 -1.83 35.34 -18.99
C VAL A 858 -1.91 35.14 -20.52
N ALA A 859 -1.96 36.23 -21.29
CA ALA A 859 -1.91 36.18 -22.75
C ALA A 859 -0.51 35.93 -23.33
N GLY A 860 0.54 35.81 -22.50
CA GLY A 860 1.92 35.63 -22.94
C GLY A 860 2.60 36.92 -23.45
N ASN A 861 1.98 38.09 -23.29
CA ASN A 861 2.55 39.37 -23.66
C ASN A 861 3.42 39.98 -22.53
N TYR A 862 4.67 39.54 -22.44
CA TYR A 862 5.57 39.98 -21.37
C TYR A 862 6.24 41.34 -21.61
N LYS A 863 6.15 41.91 -22.82
CA LYS A 863 6.87 43.14 -23.19
C LYS A 863 6.28 44.43 -22.58
N LEU A 864 5.06 44.37 -22.06
CA LEU A 864 4.36 45.45 -21.34
C LEU A 864 4.51 46.84 -22.00
N THR A 865 4.39 46.92 -23.33
CA THR A 865 4.39 48.20 -24.04
C THR A 865 3.19 49.02 -23.57
N ALA A 866 3.43 50.23 -23.04
CA ALA A 866 2.36 51.07 -22.53
C ALA A 866 1.29 51.30 -23.62
N PRO A 867 -0.01 51.31 -23.27
CA PRO A 867 -1.02 51.76 -24.22
C PRO A 867 -0.71 53.22 -24.60
N ALA A 868 -0.83 53.55 -25.89
CA ALA A 868 -0.70 54.92 -26.36
C ALA A 868 -1.77 55.79 -25.67
N GLU A 869 -1.40 57.02 -25.26
CA GLU A 869 -2.23 57.97 -24.51
C GLU A 869 -3.51 58.48 -25.24
N ASN A 870 -4.08 57.75 -26.20
CA ASN A 870 -5.14 58.29 -27.08
C ASN A 870 -6.52 57.64 -27.04
N ASP A 871 -6.81 56.68 -26.15
CA ASP A 871 -8.18 56.16 -26.00
C ASP A 871 -8.76 56.51 -24.62
N ALA A 872 -9.12 57.78 -24.45
CA ALA A 872 -10.11 58.18 -23.46
C ALA A 872 -11.50 57.94 -24.08
N PRO A 873 -12.41 57.20 -23.41
CA PRO A 873 -13.77 57.06 -23.92
C PRO A 873 -14.48 58.40 -23.79
N VAL A 874 -15.01 58.87 -24.92
CA VAL A 874 -15.91 60.02 -25.01
C VAL A 874 -17.11 59.76 -24.09
N ALA A 875 -17.33 60.65 -23.14
CA ALA A 875 -18.52 60.63 -22.29
C ALA A 875 -19.76 60.85 -23.16
N GLU A 876 -20.62 59.83 -23.27
CA GLU A 876 -21.97 59.99 -23.78
C GLU A 876 -22.81 60.75 -22.77
N ASN A 877 -23.25 61.95 -23.18
CA ASN A 877 -24.37 62.66 -22.59
C ASN A 877 -25.62 61.77 -22.69
N ALA A 878 -26.18 61.37 -21.55
CA ALA A 878 -27.58 60.96 -21.46
C ALA A 878 -28.37 62.09 -20.79
N GLY A 879 -29.05 62.90 -21.61
CA GLY A 879 -30.26 63.59 -21.21
C GLY A 879 -31.42 62.61 -21.22
N GLY A 880 -32.27 62.69 -20.20
CA GLY A 880 -33.47 61.87 -20.00
C GLY A 880 -33.89 61.87 -18.55
#